data_AF-A0A9Q9U7Z5-F1
#
_entry.id   AF-A0A9Q9U7Z5-F1
#
_cell.length_a   1.000
_cell.length_b   1.000
_cell.length_c   1.000
_cell.angle_alpha   90.00
_cell.angle_beta   90.00
_cell.angle_gamma   90.00
#
_symmetry.space_group_name_H-M   'P 1'
#
loop_
_entity.id
_entity.type
_entity.pdbx_description
1 polymer ?
#
loop_
_entity_poly.entity_id
_entity_poly.type
_entity_poly.pdbx_seq_one_letter_code
_entity_poly.pdbx_strand_id
1 'polypeptide(L)'
;MMKILNSITRRIRRLPSAFSPSALHRTHYTGSLLFNLASFILPALYGTLSKLWVANINSSMVVLTDAYTYMNTASEAVNEGLPRAAWVVIGDKASRSLGKRLQLTHTLIAFQSVIGLILSLVFLAAASSSANSFVPGEVRDVSLTYVRIASFTVFSGTLETAVATATRALDKPDIPLAISTVKFAVNIILDFLLISKFHVGSFTPTVNMQGTIQLVCNLVAAFAGLVYFLWSNTRSFKRHTAHDPPEKLRPSFDALKVLLPPGLIVFTESAVRNALYLWLVSTIVALGAVYATAWGIFNTIRWGLIMVPVQALEATALQFIGHNWGDWRRRVDISTRKPQASLKDLHGIIRPAFRSLFIALNFEVPIAIFLTLFGAKPFASYISGSDEVAEVTASMWRSLDWCYIFYAMSTQLATILLATRPRWYLYQSLAILHPFFLRNFPSTINIMSFTTTVTAAPPPGQPDIAYAPNYENYQARTTKRLKEGKLPTSVPDGFPEQLTGDLVWEGDSVGQTYDWTYKLSEDQLSEIDQALQHFKGLGLPLGHISAETFPLPKLRSELRKLSDELHKGHGFFVIRGVNVDNYTREENAIIYVGISSHIASQRGRQDSKFNGKPADVVLTHVKDLSAGQDKSAIGSPAYTTDRQVFHTDSGDIVSLFCLETALEGGASRIASTWRVYNELARTRPDLVHTLSQNWDVENFANPNKKFTTRPLLYHQKATETLPERVALQYARRYFVGFGALPRSHDIPPITEAQAEALDALHFLGDKLSVSTNFAKGDMQFINNLAVFHARDAFTDSPTQQRHLLRLWLRDPENAWETPEPLRERWAELYEGVTPDAQVFPLEPYIRSASNRAR
;
A
#
# COMPACT_ATOMS: atom_id res chain seq x y z
N MET A 1 -41.11 45.25 1.96
CA MET A 1 -40.84 43.81 2.14
C MET A 1 -41.33 43.24 3.49
N MET A 2 -40.98 43.82 4.65
CA MET A 2 -41.40 43.32 5.98
C MET A 2 -42.92 43.36 6.28
N LYS A 3 -43.66 44.34 5.73
CA LYS A 3 -45.13 44.41 5.91
C LYS A 3 -45.91 43.38 5.07
N ILE A 4 -45.36 42.99 3.91
CA ILE A 4 -45.96 41.97 3.02
C ILE A 4 -45.73 40.57 3.61
N LEU A 5 -44.52 40.28 4.13
CA LEU A 5 -44.25 39.04 4.84
C LEU A 5 -45.16 38.85 6.07
N ASN A 6 -45.38 39.91 6.87
CA ASN A 6 -46.25 39.86 8.05
C ASN A 6 -47.74 39.69 7.73
N SER A 7 -48.19 40.18 6.57
CA SER A 7 -49.57 39.98 6.08
C SER A 7 -49.80 38.51 5.66
N ILE A 8 -48.81 37.91 5.00
CA ILE A 8 -48.84 36.49 4.60
C ILE A 8 -48.79 35.58 5.84
N THR A 9 -47.99 35.91 6.87
CA THR A 9 -47.93 35.10 8.11
C THR A 9 -49.21 35.18 8.95
N ARG A 10 -49.94 36.30 8.90
CA ARG A 10 -51.23 36.45 9.60
C ARG A 10 -52.38 35.72 8.88
N ARG A 11 -52.36 35.65 7.54
CA ARG A 11 -53.34 34.86 6.78
C ARG A 11 -53.16 33.35 6.93
N ILE A 12 -51.92 32.86 7.05
CA ILE A 12 -51.64 31.42 7.30
C ILE A 12 -52.10 30.96 8.71
N ARG A 13 -52.20 31.87 9.69
CA ARG A 13 -52.62 31.55 11.07
C ARG A 13 -54.14 31.47 11.30
N ARG A 14 -54.98 31.78 10.31
CA ARG A 14 -56.45 31.78 10.44
C ARG A 14 -57.15 30.66 9.64
N LEU A 15 -56.45 29.56 9.36
CA LEU A 15 -57.09 28.36 8.82
C LEU A 15 -57.34 27.35 9.96
N PRO A 16 -58.55 26.77 10.09
CA PRO A 16 -58.84 25.76 11.10
C PRO A 16 -57.94 24.53 10.93
N SER A 17 -57.50 23.96 12.04
CA SER A 17 -56.56 22.82 12.15
C SER A 17 -57.17 21.50 11.67
N ALA A 18 -57.41 21.37 10.38
CA ALA A 18 -57.96 20.15 9.75
C ALA A 18 -57.12 19.64 8.57
N PHE A 19 -55.79 19.82 8.61
CA PHE A 19 -54.88 19.16 7.66
C PHE A 19 -53.93 18.23 8.42
N SER A 20 -54.02 16.94 8.09
CA SER A 20 -53.01 15.94 8.45
C SER A 20 -51.61 16.48 8.16
N PRO A 21 -50.65 16.44 9.11
CA PRO A 21 -49.31 16.93 8.85
C PRO A 21 -48.73 16.13 7.67
N SER A 22 -48.34 16.84 6.60
CA SER A 22 -47.80 16.23 5.38
C SER A 22 -46.76 15.16 5.72
N ALA A 23 -46.74 14.03 5.00
CA ALA A 23 -45.78 12.94 5.20
C ALA A 23 -44.29 13.39 5.17
N LEU A 24 -44.03 14.60 4.68
CA LEU A 24 -42.73 15.28 4.60
C LEU A 24 -42.34 16.05 5.88
N HIS A 25 -43.20 16.11 6.90
CA HIS A 25 -42.89 16.82 8.14
C HIS A 25 -41.84 16.07 8.97
N ARG A 26 -40.88 16.79 9.57
CA ARG A 26 -39.73 16.23 10.31
C ARG A 26 -40.04 15.27 11.47
N THR A 27 -41.29 15.26 11.94
CA THR A 27 -41.75 14.34 13.01
C THR A 27 -42.12 12.95 12.48
N HIS A 28 -42.22 12.80 11.15
CA HIS A 28 -42.45 11.52 10.49
C HIS A 28 -41.14 10.96 9.98
N TYR A 29 -41.04 9.63 9.94
CA TYR A 29 -39.84 8.92 9.51
C TYR A 29 -39.33 9.39 8.14
N THR A 30 -40.22 9.47 7.15
CA THR A 30 -39.87 9.91 5.79
C THR A 30 -39.39 11.36 5.75
N GLY A 31 -40.06 12.27 6.47
CA GLY A 31 -39.64 13.65 6.58
C GLY A 31 -38.26 13.79 7.22
N SER A 32 -38.01 13.12 8.36
CA SER A 32 -36.69 13.14 9.00
C SER A 32 -35.58 12.55 8.12
N LEU A 33 -35.88 11.46 7.39
CA LEU A 33 -34.95 10.86 6.43
C LEU A 33 -34.53 11.86 5.35
N LEU A 34 -35.45 12.65 4.80
CA LEU A 34 -35.10 13.66 3.80
C LEU A 34 -34.19 14.76 4.36
N PHE A 35 -34.45 15.23 5.58
CA PHE A 35 -33.56 16.19 6.26
C PHE A 35 -32.16 15.61 6.50
N ASN A 36 -32.08 14.36 6.97
CA ASN A 36 -30.80 13.70 7.19
C ASN A 36 -30.07 13.45 5.87
N LEU A 37 -30.75 12.98 4.82
CA LEU A 37 -30.16 12.77 3.51
C LEU A 37 -29.58 14.08 2.94
N ALA A 38 -30.34 15.17 3.02
CA ALA A 38 -29.85 16.49 2.62
C ALA A 38 -28.66 16.97 3.47
N SER A 39 -28.64 16.67 4.77
CA SER A 39 -27.53 17.00 5.66
C SER A 39 -26.26 16.19 5.34
N PHE A 40 -26.37 14.93 4.93
CA PHE A 40 -25.19 14.10 4.64
C PHE A 40 -24.70 14.22 3.19
N ILE A 41 -25.57 14.50 2.22
CA ILE A 41 -25.17 14.58 0.80
C ILE A 41 -24.33 15.82 0.50
N LEU A 42 -24.62 16.96 1.13
CA LEU A 42 -23.92 18.21 0.83
C LEU A 42 -22.41 18.14 1.18
N PRO A 43 -22.00 17.70 2.39
CA PRO A 43 -20.58 17.55 2.71
C PRO A 43 -19.89 16.48 1.84
N ALA A 44 -20.61 15.43 1.47
CA ALA A 44 -20.07 14.33 0.68
C ALA A 44 -19.80 14.72 -0.78
N LEU A 45 -20.71 15.48 -1.40
CA LEU A 45 -20.50 16.10 -2.72
C LEU A 45 -19.28 17.04 -2.70
N TYR A 46 -19.12 17.82 -1.63
CA TYR A 46 -17.94 18.67 -1.49
C TYR A 46 -16.65 17.85 -1.36
N GLY A 47 -16.64 16.79 -0.56
CA GLY A 47 -15.47 15.92 -0.41
C GLY A 47 -14.98 15.38 -1.76
N THR A 48 -15.90 14.95 -2.62
CA THR A 48 -15.58 14.51 -3.99
C THR A 48 -15.04 15.67 -4.84
N LEU A 49 -15.68 16.84 -4.79
CA LEU A 49 -15.26 18.01 -5.56
C LEU A 49 -13.87 18.52 -5.14
N SER A 50 -13.59 18.51 -3.84
CA SER A 50 -12.29 18.87 -3.26
C SER A 50 -11.15 18.03 -3.84
N LYS A 51 -11.36 16.72 -4.01
CA LYS A 51 -10.38 15.84 -4.65
C LYS A 51 -10.15 16.18 -6.12
N LEU A 52 -11.21 16.53 -6.84
CA LEU A 52 -11.10 16.99 -8.24
C LEU A 52 -10.35 18.31 -8.35
N TRP A 53 -10.51 19.23 -7.39
CA TRP A 53 -9.71 20.46 -7.36
C TRP A 53 -8.23 20.19 -7.14
N VAL A 54 -7.89 19.31 -6.19
CA VAL A 54 -6.49 18.92 -5.96
C VAL A 54 -5.91 18.18 -7.17
N ALA A 55 -6.67 17.29 -7.80
CA ALA A 55 -6.25 16.60 -9.02
C ALA A 55 -5.95 17.57 -10.18
N ASN A 56 -6.75 18.63 -10.32
CA ASN A 56 -6.51 19.69 -11.31
C ASN A 56 -5.27 20.54 -11.02
N ILE A 57 -4.90 20.69 -9.74
CA ILE A 57 -3.65 21.38 -9.36
C ILE A 57 -2.46 20.45 -9.63
N ASN A 58 -2.49 19.24 -9.09
CA ASN A 58 -1.49 18.20 -9.30
C ASN A 58 -2.09 16.83 -8.92
N SER A 59 -2.19 15.92 -9.90
CA SER A 59 -2.75 14.58 -9.72
C SER A 59 -1.97 13.71 -8.73
N SER A 60 -0.64 13.87 -8.64
CA SER A 60 0.18 13.11 -7.68
C SER A 60 -0.06 13.52 -6.22
N MET A 61 -0.64 14.71 -6.00
CA MET A 61 -0.93 15.24 -4.67
C MET A 61 -2.34 14.89 -4.19
N VAL A 62 -3.15 14.18 -4.98
CA VAL A 62 -4.52 13.78 -4.59
C VAL A 62 -4.50 12.93 -3.31
N VAL A 63 -3.47 12.09 -3.13
CA VAL A 63 -3.29 11.28 -1.92
C VAL A 63 -3.15 12.12 -0.64
N LEU A 64 -2.74 13.39 -0.74
CA LEU A 64 -2.66 14.28 0.43
C LEU A 64 -4.04 14.59 1.01
N THR A 65 -5.08 14.60 0.17
CA THR A 65 -6.45 14.79 0.65
C THR A 65 -6.91 13.66 1.57
N ASP A 66 -6.32 12.47 1.46
CA ASP A 66 -6.64 11.33 2.31
C ASP A 66 -6.00 11.43 3.70
N ALA A 67 -4.91 12.19 3.86
CA ALA A 67 -4.36 12.49 5.19
C ALA A 67 -5.39 13.18 6.10
N TYR A 68 -6.21 14.07 5.54
CA TYR A 68 -7.36 14.68 6.24
C TYR A 68 -8.39 13.61 6.66
N THR A 69 -8.70 12.67 5.76
CA THR A 69 -9.64 11.58 6.03
C THR A 69 -9.14 10.74 7.21
N TYR A 70 -7.87 10.35 7.22
CA TYR A 70 -7.31 9.49 8.27
C TYR A 70 -7.25 10.19 9.64
N MET A 71 -6.93 11.49 9.69
CA MET A 71 -7.02 12.26 10.93
C MET A 71 -8.46 12.35 11.45
N ASN A 72 -9.43 12.51 10.56
CA ASN A 72 -10.83 12.45 10.97
C ASN A 72 -11.23 11.07 11.46
N THR A 73 -10.80 9.99 10.81
CA THR A 73 -11.03 8.61 11.28
C THR A 73 -10.41 8.36 12.66
N ALA A 74 -9.24 8.92 12.94
CA ALA A 74 -8.66 8.86 14.27
C ALA A 74 -9.52 9.64 15.30
N SER A 75 -10.06 10.80 14.91
CA SER A 75 -10.96 11.59 15.77
C SER A 75 -12.37 10.99 15.91
N GLU A 76 -12.79 10.10 15.00
CA GLU A 76 -14.09 9.46 15.02
C GLU A 76 -14.31 8.66 16.31
N ALA A 77 -13.26 8.07 16.89
CA ALA A 77 -13.36 7.37 18.17
C ALA A 77 -14.00 8.26 19.25
N VAL A 78 -13.60 9.52 19.31
CA VAL A 78 -14.17 10.49 20.26
C VAL A 78 -15.55 10.97 19.79
N ASN A 79 -15.74 11.17 18.49
CA ASN A 79 -17.01 11.62 17.91
C ASN A 79 -18.12 10.58 18.02
N GLU A 80 -17.77 9.30 18.11
CA GLU A 80 -18.71 8.22 18.32
C GLU A 80 -18.93 7.91 19.79
N GLY A 81 -17.98 8.20 20.68
CA GLY A 81 -18.10 7.98 22.12
C GLY A 81 -19.28 8.72 22.76
N LEU A 82 -19.03 9.93 23.26
CA LEU A 82 -20.05 10.71 23.96
C LEU A 82 -21.22 11.16 23.06
N PRO A 83 -21.01 11.58 21.80
CA PRO A 83 -22.13 12.00 20.97
C PRO A 83 -23.13 10.87 20.66
N ARG A 84 -22.72 9.62 20.41
CA ARG A 84 -23.71 8.53 20.22
C ARG A 84 -24.49 8.21 21.50
N ALA A 85 -23.96 8.50 22.68
CA ALA A 85 -24.72 8.39 23.93
C ALA A 85 -25.88 9.41 24.03
N ALA A 86 -25.88 10.48 23.22
CA ALA A 86 -26.95 11.47 23.18
C ALA A 86 -28.31 10.84 22.87
N TRP A 87 -28.37 9.77 22.07
CA TRP A 87 -29.63 9.13 21.69
C TRP A 87 -30.37 8.51 22.89
N VAL A 88 -29.64 7.86 23.80
CA VAL A 88 -30.20 7.21 25.00
C VAL A 88 -30.41 8.22 26.13
N VAL A 89 -29.57 9.25 26.23
CA VAL A 89 -29.56 10.17 27.38
C VAL A 89 -30.34 11.46 27.08
N ILE A 90 -30.02 12.13 25.96
CA ILE A 90 -30.66 13.38 25.52
C ILE A 90 -31.96 13.10 24.77
N GLY A 91 -32.09 11.99 24.04
CA GLY A 91 -33.32 11.58 23.36
C GLY A 91 -34.47 11.19 24.31
N ASP A 92 -34.17 10.93 25.58
CA ASP A 92 -35.15 10.48 26.58
C ASP A 92 -36.08 11.60 27.06
N LYS A 93 -37.19 11.78 26.33
CA LYS A 93 -38.29 12.68 26.69
C LYS A 93 -39.13 12.19 27.86
N ALA A 94 -38.97 10.94 28.29
CA ALA A 94 -39.82 10.34 29.32
C ALA A 94 -39.30 10.62 30.71
N SER A 95 -37.98 10.55 30.91
CA SER A 95 -37.36 10.63 32.22
C SER A 95 -36.71 11.99 32.52
N ARG A 96 -36.65 12.92 31.55
CA ARG A 96 -35.93 14.19 31.69
C ARG A 96 -36.71 15.37 31.11
N SER A 97 -36.77 16.46 31.87
CA SER A 97 -37.32 17.76 31.43
C SER A 97 -36.50 18.36 30.29
N LEU A 98 -37.09 19.31 29.56
CA LEU A 98 -36.41 20.00 28.47
C LEU A 98 -35.13 20.70 28.96
N GLY A 99 -35.14 21.42 30.10
CA GLY A 99 -33.94 22.12 30.56
C GLY A 99 -32.82 21.17 31.02
N LYS A 100 -33.13 20.03 31.65
CA LYS A 100 -32.13 18.98 31.91
C LYS A 100 -31.49 18.42 30.63
N ARG A 101 -32.30 18.18 29.59
CA ARG A 101 -31.80 17.71 28.29
C ARG A 101 -30.91 18.76 27.62
N LEU A 102 -31.28 20.03 27.72
CA LEU A 102 -30.47 21.15 27.23
C LEU A 102 -29.16 21.32 28.01
N GLN A 103 -29.17 21.12 29.33
CA GLN A 103 -27.95 21.11 30.15
C GLN A 103 -26.98 20.00 29.71
N LEU A 104 -27.50 18.80 29.44
CA LEU A 104 -26.72 17.68 28.91
C LEU A 104 -26.15 18.01 27.52
N THR A 105 -26.95 18.64 26.64
CA THR A 105 -26.48 19.11 25.33
C THR A 105 -25.35 20.14 25.45
N HIS A 106 -25.49 21.17 26.29
CA HIS A 106 -24.42 22.16 26.48
C HIS A 106 -23.17 21.52 27.07
N THR A 107 -23.32 20.57 27.99
CA THR A 107 -22.20 19.82 28.58
C THR A 107 -21.48 18.97 27.53
N LEU A 108 -22.22 18.26 26.68
CA LEU A 108 -21.67 17.47 25.58
C LEU A 108 -20.86 18.34 24.62
N ILE A 109 -21.44 19.46 24.16
CA ILE A 109 -20.78 20.37 23.22
C ILE A 109 -19.51 20.97 23.84
N ALA A 110 -19.58 21.43 25.09
CA ALA A 110 -18.45 22.02 25.78
C ALA A 110 -17.30 21.03 25.98
N PHE A 111 -17.60 19.83 26.50
CA PHE A 111 -16.61 18.78 26.68
C PHE A 111 -15.98 18.37 25.36
N GLN A 112 -16.79 18.19 24.32
CA GLN A 112 -16.30 17.72 23.03
C GLN A 112 -15.45 18.77 22.29
N SER A 113 -15.75 20.05 22.50
CA SER A 113 -14.90 21.16 21.99
C SER A 113 -13.52 21.14 22.64
N VAL A 114 -13.43 20.89 23.95
CA VAL A 114 -12.15 20.81 24.67
C VAL A 114 -11.33 19.61 24.19
N ILE A 115 -11.94 18.42 24.09
CA ILE A 115 -11.24 17.23 23.61
C ILE A 115 -10.81 17.40 22.14
N GLY A 116 -11.66 17.96 21.28
CA GLY A 116 -11.32 18.23 19.89
C GLY A 116 -10.12 19.17 19.73
N LEU A 117 -10.01 20.19 20.59
CA LEU A 117 -8.87 21.10 20.60
C LEU A 117 -7.60 20.38 21.06
N ILE A 118 -7.68 19.57 22.12
CA ILE A 118 -6.55 18.76 22.60
C ILE A 118 -6.07 17.81 21.49
N LEU A 119 -6.98 17.10 20.82
CA LEU A 119 -6.63 16.22 19.71
C LEU A 119 -5.98 16.98 18.55
N SER A 120 -6.48 18.16 18.22
CA SER A 120 -5.88 18.99 17.16
C SER A 120 -4.44 19.37 17.48
N LEU A 121 -4.15 19.70 18.74
CA LEU A 121 -2.79 19.99 19.21
C LEU A 121 -1.90 18.74 19.20
N VAL A 122 -2.46 17.57 19.54
CA VAL A 122 -1.74 16.29 19.44
C VAL A 122 -1.38 15.96 17.99
N PHE A 123 -2.32 16.07 17.06
CA PHE A 123 -2.05 15.87 15.63
C PHE A 123 -1.06 16.89 15.08
N LEU A 124 -1.16 18.16 15.50
CA LEU A 124 -0.21 19.18 15.11
C LEU A 124 1.22 18.84 15.57
N ALA A 125 1.37 18.40 16.82
CA ALA A 125 2.65 17.96 17.37
C ALA A 125 3.16 16.68 16.70
N ALA A 126 2.26 15.76 16.36
CA ALA A 126 2.55 14.48 15.72
C ALA A 126 2.57 14.56 14.18
N ALA A 127 2.45 15.75 13.57
CA ALA A 127 2.25 15.90 12.13
C ALA A 127 3.29 15.17 11.28
N SER A 128 4.56 15.16 11.73
CA SER A 128 5.62 14.42 11.05
C SER A 128 5.42 12.91 11.12
N SER A 129 5.03 12.38 12.28
CA SER A 129 4.73 10.96 12.44
C SER A 129 3.49 10.57 11.64
N SER A 130 2.46 11.40 11.62
CA SER A 130 1.24 11.17 10.83
C SER A 130 1.54 11.19 9.32
N ALA A 131 2.37 12.12 8.84
CA ALA A 131 2.81 12.12 7.45
C ALA A 131 3.64 10.86 7.11
N ASN A 132 4.50 10.40 8.03
CA ASN A 132 5.28 9.19 7.81
C ASN A 132 4.40 7.94 7.63
N SER A 133 3.33 7.81 8.43
CA SER A 133 2.48 6.62 8.40
C SER A 133 1.42 6.63 7.30
N PHE A 134 0.97 7.81 6.87
CA PHE A 134 -0.22 7.95 6.03
C PHE A 134 0.00 8.69 4.70
N VAL A 135 1.21 9.16 4.43
CA VAL A 135 1.58 9.82 3.18
C VAL A 135 2.73 9.08 2.48
N PRO A 136 2.60 8.75 1.19
CA PRO A 136 3.70 8.16 0.40
C PRO A 136 4.97 9.02 0.45
N GLY A 137 6.14 8.37 0.43
CA GLY A 137 7.44 9.06 0.58
C GLY A 137 7.67 10.17 -0.45
N GLU A 138 7.18 9.99 -1.69
CA GLU A 138 7.36 10.88 -2.83
C GLU A 138 6.80 12.31 -2.63
N VAL A 139 5.73 12.45 -1.84
CA VAL A 139 5.03 13.74 -1.63
C VAL A 139 5.08 14.21 -0.18
N ARG A 140 5.87 13.53 0.66
CA ARG A 140 5.89 13.72 2.12
C ARG A 140 6.36 15.10 2.54
N ASP A 141 7.40 15.65 1.92
CA ASP A 141 7.93 16.98 2.29
C ASP A 141 6.93 18.11 1.99
N VAL A 142 6.18 17.98 0.88
CA VAL A 142 5.11 18.91 0.51
C VAL A 142 3.88 18.76 1.43
N SER A 143 3.68 17.56 1.99
CA SER A 143 2.53 17.21 2.84
C SER A 143 2.57 17.78 4.25
N LEU A 144 3.73 18.08 4.83
CA LEU A 144 3.82 18.43 6.26
C LEU A 144 3.01 19.68 6.60
N THR A 145 3.05 20.69 5.74
CA THR A 145 2.26 21.91 5.90
C THR A 145 0.77 21.62 5.79
N TYR A 146 0.37 20.79 4.82
CA TYR A 146 -1.01 20.35 4.65
C TYR A 146 -1.52 19.60 5.89
N VAL A 147 -0.76 18.64 6.40
CA VAL A 147 -1.12 17.84 7.60
C VAL A 147 -1.25 18.75 8.83
N ARG A 148 -0.38 19.75 9.00
CA ARG A 148 -0.48 20.73 10.09
C ARG A 148 -1.76 21.58 9.99
N ILE A 149 -2.12 22.03 8.79
CA ILE A 149 -3.38 22.77 8.55
C ILE A 149 -4.57 21.87 8.85
N ALA A 150 -4.57 20.65 8.31
CA ALA A 150 -5.63 19.68 8.49
C ALA A 150 -5.75 19.17 9.94
N SER A 151 -4.71 19.25 10.77
CA SER A 151 -4.79 18.89 12.19
C SER A 151 -5.87 19.69 12.93
N PHE A 152 -6.08 20.96 12.58
CA PHE A 152 -7.11 21.81 13.20
C PHE A 152 -8.54 21.52 12.69
N THR A 153 -8.69 20.76 11.60
CA THR A 153 -10.03 20.37 11.16
C THR A 153 -10.68 19.38 12.14
N VAL A 154 -9.88 18.66 12.93
CA VAL A 154 -10.35 17.77 14.00
C VAL A 154 -11.19 18.53 15.03
N PHE A 155 -10.75 19.71 15.46
CA PHE A 155 -11.53 20.57 16.36
C PHE A 155 -12.89 20.95 15.75
N SER A 156 -12.91 21.40 14.50
CA SER A 156 -14.17 21.74 13.84
C SER A 156 -15.11 20.54 13.66
N GLY A 157 -14.59 19.36 13.29
CA GLY A 157 -15.39 18.15 13.09
C GLY A 157 -15.96 17.60 14.40
N THR A 158 -15.22 17.71 15.51
CA THR A 158 -15.71 17.28 16.83
C THR A 158 -16.82 18.19 17.36
N LEU A 159 -16.68 19.51 17.19
CA LEU A 159 -17.72 20.49 17.50
C LEU A 159 -18.97 20.27 16.63
N GLU A 160 -18.78 20.13 15.31
CA GLU A 160 -19.83 19.85 14.35
C GLU A 160 -20.62 18.59 14.75
N THR A 161 -19.92 17.50 15.04
CA THR A 161 -20.53 16.23 15.42
C THR A 161 -21.32 16.33 16.72
N ALA A 162 -20.79 17.02 17.72
CA ALA A 162 -21.46 17.23 19.00
C ALA A 162 -22.76 18.02 18.83
N VAL A 163 -22.71 19.14 18.10
CA VAL A 163 -23.89 19.98 17.82
C VAL A 163 -24.91 19.18 17.01
N ALA A 164 -24.48 18.53 15.93
CA ALA A 164 -25.39 17.81 15.04
C ALA A 164 -26.08 16.65 15.77
N THR A 165 -25.33 15.82 16.49
CA THR A 165 -25.90 14.65 17.16
C THR A 165 -26.81 15.05 18.33
N ALA A 166 -26.39 16.02 19.14
CA ALA A 166 -27.20 16.48 20.27
C ALA A 166 -28.49 17.14 19.82
N THR A 167 -28.46 17.90 18.72
CA THR A 167 -29.65 18.58 18.18
C THR A 167 -30.60 17.63 17.47
N ARG A 168 -30.10 16.59 16.78
CA ARG A 168 -30.95 15.49 16.29
C ARG A 168 -31.65 14.76 17.43
N ALA A 169 -30.94 14.47 18.53
CA ALA A 169 -31.54 13.89 19.73
C ALA A 169 -32.58 14.83 20.42
N LEU A 170 -32.58 16.12 20.08
CA LEU A 170 -33.59 17.12 20.50
C LEU A 170 -34.70 17.35 19.45
N ASP A 171 -34.79 16.53 18.39
CA ASP A 171 -35.72 16.71 17.25
C ASP A 171 -35.53 18.00 16.46
N LYS A 172 -34.29 18.45 16.34
CA LYS A 172 -33.90 19.62 15.53
C LYS A 172 -32.94 19.23 14.41
N PRO A 173 -33.36 18.37 13.44
CA PRO A 173 -32.53 18.00 12.30
C PRO A 173 -32.26 19.17 11.34
N ASP A 174 -32.95 20.29 11.50
CA ASP A 174 -32.71 21.53 10.76
C ASP A 174 -31.38 22.20 11.11
N ILE A 175 -30.84 21.99 12.32
CA ILE A 175 -29.53 22.52 12.71
C ILE A 175 -28.38 21.82 11.95
N PRO A 176 -28.29 20.48 11.91
CA PRO A 176 -27.32 19.77 11.06
C PRO A 176 -27.43 20.16 9.58
N LEU A 177 -28.65 20.33 9.06
CA LEU A 177 -28.85 20.77 7.68
C LEU A 177 -28.27 22.18 7.46
N ALA A 178 -28.54 23.13 8.36
CA ALA A 178 -27.98 24.48 8.28
C ALA A 178 -26.45 24.48 8.30
N ILE A 179 -25.83 23.67 9.18
CA ILE A 179 -24.36 23.47 9.20
C ILE A 179 -23.89 23.02 7.81
N SER A 180 -24.50 21.98 7.27
CA SER A 180 -24.11 21.35 6.01
C SER A 180 -24.29 22.29 4.81
N THR A 181 -25.37 23.08 4.81
CA THR A 181 -25.62 24.11 3.78
C THR A 181 -24.61 25.24 3.84
N VAL A 182 -24.31 25.78 5.04
CA VAL A 182 -23.29 26.83 5.20
C VAL A 182 -21.93 26.30 4.77
N LYS A 183 -21.55 25.11 5.23
CA LYS A 183 -20.30 24.43 4.85
C LYS A 183 -20.16 24.34 3.34
N PHE A 184 -21.15 23.76 2.67
CA PHE A 184 -21.15 23.58 1.22
C PHE A 184 -21.12 24.91 0.46
N ALA A 185 -21.97 25.88 0.84
CA ALA A 185 -22.04 27.16 0.16
C ALA A 185 -20.73 27.96 0.26
N VAL A 186 -20.15 28.06 1.46
CA VAL A 186 -18.89 28.80 1.68
C VAL A 186 -17.74 28.10 0.95
N ASN A 187 -17.68 26.77 0.99
CA ASN A 187 -16.70 25.98 0.25
C ASN A 187 -16.73 26.26 -1.25
N ILE A 188 -17.90 26.17 -1.89
CA ILE A 188 -18.04 26.40 -3.34
C ILE A 188 -17.63 27.84 -3.70
N ILE A 189 -18.03 28.83 -2.89
CA ILE A 189 -17.67 30.23 -3.14
C ILE A 189 -16.15 30.41 -3.05
N LEU A 190 -15.50 29.90 -2.01
CA LEU A 190 -14.06 30.06 -1.82
C LEU A 190 -13.25 29.28 -2.86
N ASP A 191 -13.62 28.04 -3.19
CA ASP A 191 -12.96 27.28 -4.24
C ASP A 191 -13.10 27.96 -5.61
N PHE A 192 -14.27 28.53 -5.92
CA PHE A 192 -14.44 29.24 -7.18
C PHE A 192 -13.58 30.50 -7.25
N LEU A 193 -13.52 31.26 -6.16
CA LEU A 193 -12.74 32.50 -6.08
C LEU A 193 -11.23 32.28 -6.02
N LEU A 194 -10.76 31.17 -5.45
CA LEU A 194 -9.35 30.96 -5.09
C LEU A 194 -8.66 29.76 -5.75
N ILE A 195 -9.39 28.74 -6.19
CA ILE A 195 -8.78 27.48 -6.69
C ILE A 195 -9.17 27.18 -8.13
N SER A 196 -10.36 27.59 -8.57
CA SER A 196 -10.86 27.28 -9.91
C SER A 196 -9.98 27.86 -11.02
N LYS A 197 -10.08 27.31 -12.24
CA LYS A 197 -9.37 27.84 -13.43
C LYS A 197 -9.70 29.30 -13.77
N PHE A 198 -10.75 29.87 -13.15
CA PHE A 198 -11.21 31.24 -13.36
C PHE A 198 -11.12 32.07 -12.07
N HIS A 199 -10.25 31.68 -11.13
CA HIS A 199 -10.08 32.35 -9.84
C HIS A 199 -9.71 33.84 -9.99
N VAL A 200 -10.03 34.63 -8.97
CA VAL A 200 -9.82 36.08 -8.98
C VAL A 200 -8.41 36.39 -8.46
N GLY A 201 -7.52 36.87 -9.34
CA GLY A 201 -6.15 37.26 -9.01
C GLY A 201 -5.09 36.52 -9.83
N SER A 202 -3.82 36.91 -9.70
CA SER A 202 -2.69 36.39 -10.49
C SER A 202 -1.83 35.33 -9.78
N PHE A 203 -2.31 34.73 -8.68
CA PHE A 203 -1.57 33.73 -7.92
C PHE A 203 -1.84 32.31 -8.45
N THR A 204 -0.92 31.38 -8.21
CA THR A 204 -1.09 29.97 -8.59
C THR A 204 -1.73 29.18 -7.45
N PRO A 205 -2.87 28.50 -7.67
CA PRO A 205 -3.51 27.65 -6.66
C PRO A 205 -2.58 26.54 -6.17
N THR A 206 -2.60 26.27 -4.86
CA THR A 206 -1.81 25.20 -4.24
C THR A 206 -2.67 24.28 -3.38
N VAL A 207 -2.18 23.07 -3.12
CA VAL A 207 -2.87 22.09 -2.27
C VAL A 207 -3.05 22.60 -0.83
N ASN A 208 -2.09 23.38 -0.32
CA ASN A 208 -2.19 24.02 1.00
C ASN A 208 -3.30 25.08 1.06
N MET A 209 -3.57 25.79 -0.05
CA MET A 209 -4.70 26.72 -0.13
C MET A 209 -6.03 25.98 -0.05
N GLN A 210 -6.16 24.85 -0.75
CA GLN A 210 -7.34 23.99 -0.65
C GLN A 210 -7.54 23.49 0.80
N GLY A 211 -6.49 22.96 1.44
CA GLY A 211 -6.56 22.55 2.85
C GLY A 211 -6.96 23.69 3.81
N THR A 212 -6.52 24.91 3.53
CA THR A 212 -6.89 26.11 4.30
C THR A 212 -8.36 26.47 4.11
N ILE A 213 -8.86 26.46 2.87
CA ILE A 213 -10.28 26.71 2.56
C ILE A 213 -11.15 25.70 3.32
N GLN A 214 -10.79 24.41 3.28
CA GLN A 214 -11.50 23.36 3.98
C GLN A 214 -11.57 23.60 5.49
N LEU A 215 -10.45 24.00 6.12
CA LEU A 215 -10.41 24.36 7.53
C LEU A 215 -11.33 25.55 7.86
N VAL A 216 -11.25 26.63 7.09
CA VAL A 216 -12.07 27.84 7.29
C VAL A 216 -13.55 27.49 7.18
N CYS A 217 -13.95 26.76 6.15
CA CYS A 217 -15.34 26.38 5.94
C CYS A 217 -15.87 25.47 7.05
N ASN A 218 -15.07 24.50 7.50
CA ASN A 218 -15.46 23.63 8.61
C ASN A 218 -15.68 24.44 9.90
N LEU A 219 -14.79 25.38 10.22
CA LEU A 219 -14.93 26.25 11.39
C LEU A 219 -16.17 27.15 11.29
N VAL A 220 -16.35 27.84 10.17
CA VAL A 220 -17.50 28.73 9.93
C VAL A 220 -18.82 27.96 10.06
N ALA A 221 -18.91 26.77 9.48
CA ALA A 221 -20.10 25.93 9.57
C ALA A 221 -20.38 25.46 11.00
N ALA A 222 -19.36 24.99 11.71
CA ALA A 222 -19.49 24.52 13.09
C ALA A 222 -19.97 25.65 14.03
N PHE A 223 -19.40 26.86 13.91
CA PHE A 223 -19.81 28.02 14.70
C PHE A 223 -21.20 28.53 14.30
N ALA A 224 -21.52 28.57 13.00
CA ALA A 224 -22.86 28.95 12.53
C ALA A 224 -23.94 28.01 13.09
N GLY A 225 -23.67 26.69 13.10
CA GLY A 225 -24.51 25.69 13.72
C GLY A 225 -24.70 25.89 15.23
N LEU A 226 -23.61 26.16 15.94
CA LEU A 226 -23.65 26.44 17.38
C LEU A 226 -24.46 27.70 17.69
N VAL A 227 -24.26 28.79 16.95
CA VAL A 227 -25.02 30.04 17.09
C VAL A 227 -26.51 29.81 16.80
N TYR A 228 -26.83 29.10 15.71
CA TYR A 228 -28.21 28.77 15.36
C TYR A 228 -28.87 27.89 16.43
N PHE A 229 -28.14 26.91 16.98
CA PHE A 229 -28.60 26.10 18.11
C PHE A 229 -28.92 26.97 19.33
N LEU A 230 -27.96 27.79 19.79
CA LEU A 230 -28.12 28.64 20.97
C LEU A 230 -29.30 29.62 20.81
N TRP A 231 -29.43 30.24 19.63
CA TRP A 231 -30.55 31.13 19.31
C TRP A 231 -31.90 30.39 19.29
N SER A 232 -32.00 29.28 18.56
CA SER A 232 -33.25 28.50 18.46
C SER A 232 -33.71 27.99 19.83
N ASN A 233 -32.74 27.66 20.69
CA ASN A 233 -33.00 27.09 21.99
C ASN A 233 -33.39 28.13 23.04
N THR A 234 -32.73 29.29 23.05
CA THR A 234 -33.09 30.43 23.91
C THR A 234 -34.54 30.86 23.68
N ARG A 235 -35.00 30.79 22.42
CA ARG A 235 -36.39 31.08 22.04
C ARG A 235 -37.37 29.97 22.41
N SER A 236 -36.97 28.71 22.31
CA SER A 236 -37.80 27.54 22.65
C SER A 236 -37.98 27.36 24.16
N PHE A 237 -36.90 27.56 24.93
CA PHE A 237 -36.88 27.48 26.39
C PHE A 237 -37.76 28.58 27.00
N LYS A 238 -37.59 29.84 26.59
CA LYS A 238 -38.44 30.97 27.04
C LYS A 238 -39.94 30.76 26.79
N ARG A 239 -40.31 29.95 25.79
CA ARG A 239 -41.72 29.59 25.50
C ARG A 239 -42.27 28.48 26.39
N HIS A 240 -41.43 27.57 26.88
CA HIS A 240 -41.85 26.42 27.68
C HIS A 240 -41.77 26.69 29.19
N THR A 241 -40.85 27.54 29.64
CA THR A 241 -40.63 27.83 31.07
C THR A 241 -41.31 29.09 31.58
N ALA A 242 -42.36 29.58 30.91
CA ALA A 242 -43.14 30.71 31.39
C ALA A 242 -43.84 30.44 32.74
N HIS A 243 -43.96 29.16 33.16
CA HIS A 243 -44.66 28.72 34.37
C HIS A 243 -43.87 27.75 35.27
N ASP A 244 -42.59 27.45 34.99
CA ASP A 244 -41.78 26.46 35.73
C ASP A 244 -40.56 27.11 36.44
N PRO A 245 -40.04 26.52 37.54
CA PRO A 245 -38.87 27.05 38.25
C PRO A 245 -37.60 27.05 37.38
N PRO A 246 -36.64 27.97 37.64
CA PRO A 246 -35.46 28.13 36.81
C PRO A 246 -34.53 26.90 36.86
N GLU A 247 -34.53 26.12 35.78
CA GLU A 247 -33.57 25.01 35.59
C GLU A 247 -32.19 25.53 35.15
N LYS A 248 -31.12 24.92 35.68
CA LYS A 248 -29.72 25.30 35.35
C LYS A 248 -29.35 24.80 33.95
N LEU A 249 -29.15 25.72 33.00
CA LEU A 249 -28.76 25.40 31.62
C LEU A 249 -27.24 25.29 31.41
N ARG A 250 -26.42 25.71 32.38
CA ARG A 250 -24.96 25.75 32.24
C ARG A 250 -24.36 24.34 32.23
N PRO A 251 -23.29 24.09 31.44
CA PRO A 251 -22.51 22.86 31.51
C PRO A 251 -22.14 22.49 32.94
N SER A 252 -22.19 21.20 33.29
CA SER A 252 -21.85 20.74 34.63
C SER A 252 -21.14 19.40 34.64
N PHE A 253 -20.29 19.18 35.65
CA PHE A 253 -19.59 17.92 35.83
C PHE A 253 -20.57 16.76 36.13
N ASP A 254 -21.68 17.04 36.82
CA ASP A 254 -22.70 16.03 37.09
C ASP A 254 -23.45 15.60 35.82
N ALA A 255 -23.72 16.52 34.90
CA ALA A 255 -24.26 16.18 33.59
C ALA A 255 -23.28 15.33 32.78
N LEU A 256 -21.96 15.59 32.89
CA LEU A 256 -20.93 14.76 32.25
C LEU A 256 -20.91 13.34 32.82
N LYS A 257 -21.04 13.16 34.14
CA LYS A 257 -21.15 11.83 34.78
C LYS A 257 -22.33 11.00 34.27
N VAL A 258 -23.39 11.64 33.79
CA VAL A 258 -24.53 10.94 33.17
C VAL A 258 -24.22 10.48 31.75
N LEU A 259 -23.45 11.27 30.99
CA LEU A 259 -23.10 10.97 29.59
C LEU A 259 -21.93 9.96 29.49
N LEU A 260 -20.99 9.99 30.45
CA LEU A 260 -19.74 9.23 30.39
C LEU A 260 -19.92 7.70 30.31
N PRO A 261 -20.74 7.04 31.18
CA PRO A 261 -20.81 5.58 31.19
C PRO A 261 -21.30 4.94 29.88
N PRO A 262 -22.39 5.40 29.24
CA PRO A 262 -22.78 4.90 27.92
C PRO A 262 -21.81 5.33 26.82
N GLY A 263 -21.20 6.53 26.92
CA GLY A 263 -20.25 7.02 25.93
C GLY A 263 -18.93 6.28 25.91
N LEU A 264 -18.41 5.87 27.08
CA LEU A 264 -17.17 5.07 27.21
C LEU A 264 -17.27 3.73 26.48
N ILE A 265 -18.45 3.08 26.52
CA ILE A 265 -18.68 1.80 25.86
C ILE A 265 -18.52 1.95 24.34
N VAL A 266 -19.15 2.98 23.77
CA VAL A 266 -19.08 3.24 22.33
C VAL A 266 -17.71 3.77 21.92
N PHE A 267 -17.07 4.56 22.77
CA PHE A 267 -15.69 5.01 22.57
C PHE A 267 -14.73 3.82 22.46
N THR A 268 -14.78 2.85 23.38
CA THR A 268 -13.88 1.69 23.35
C THR A 268 -14.05 0.88 22.07
N GLU A 269 -15.29 0.62 21.66
CA GLU A 269 -15.59 -0.08 20.40
C GLU A 269 -15.00 0.68 19.19
N SER A 270 -15.29 1.98 19.10
CA SER A 270 -14.87 2.82 17.99
C SER A 270 -13.35 2.98 17.95
N ALA A 271 -12.69 3.13 19.11
CA ALA A 271 -11.24 3.21 19.22
C ALA A 271 -10.55 1.92 18.73
N VAL A 272 -11.06 0.75 19.10
CA VAL A 272 -10.51 -0.55 18.63
C VAL A 272 -10.70 -0.67 17.12
N ARG A 273 -11.91 -0.41 16.62
CA ARG A 273 -12.23 -0.51 15.20
C ARG A 273 -11.40 0.45 14.35
N ASN A 274 -11.29 1.71 14.77
CA ASN A 274 -10.55 2.72 14.02
C ASN A 274 -9.03 2.54 14.13
N ALA A 275 -8.50 2.00 15.24
CA ALA A 275 -7.10 1.62 15.32
C ALA A 275 -6.74 0.49 14.34
N LEU A 276 -7.59 -0.55 14.25
CA LEU A 276 -7.41 -1.63 13.26
C LEU A 276 -7.51 -1.12 11.83
N TYR A 277 -8.45 -0.21 11.56
CA TYR A 277 -8.59 0.41 10.25
C TYR A 277 -7.36 1.25 9.88
N LEU A 278 -6.85 2.09 10.79
CA LEU A 278 -5.67 2.91 10.53
C LEU A 278 -4.41 2.05 10.35
N TRP A 279 -4.29 0.93 11.06
CA TRP A 279 -3.23 -0.05 10.84
C TRP A 279 -3.31 -0.73 9.46
N LEU A 280 -4.51 -1.07 9.00
CA LEU A 280 -4.74 -1.54 7.64
C LEU A 280 -4.32 -0.48 6.61
N VAL A 281 -4.75 0.77 6.80
CA VAL A 281 -4.41 1.88 5.91
C VAL A 281 -2.90 2.10 5.85
N SER A 282 -2.20 2.13 6.99
CA SER A 282 -0.74 2.30 6.99
C SER A 282 -0.03 1.19 6.22
N THR A 283 -0.58 -0.04 6.28
CA THR A 283 -0.06 -1.17 5.51
C THR A 283 -0.29 -0.99 4.01
N ILE A 284 -1.47 -0.52 3.59
CA ILE A 284 -1.77 -0.23 2.19
C ILE A 284 -0.88 0.89 1.64
N VAL A 285 -0.67 1.95 2.42
CA VAL A 285 0.22 3.06 2.04
C VAL A 285 1.67 2.58 1.89
N ALA A 286 2.11 1.64 2.72
CA ALA A 286 3.44 1.03 2.63
C ALA A 286 3.65 0.18 1.35
N LEU A 287 2.58 -0.20 0.63
CA LEU A 287 2.68 -0.91 -0.65
C LEU A 287 3.05 0.00 -1.83
N GLY A 288 3.05 1.33 -1.64
CA GLY A 288 3.44 2.31 -2.65
C GLY A 288 2.32 3.22 -3.13
N ALA A 289 2.68 4.22 -3.96
CA ALA A 289 1.79 5.30 -4.38
C ALA A 289 0.56 4.83 -5.18
N VAL A 290 0.71 3.79 -6.00
CA VAL A 290 -0.40 3.21 -6.80
C VAL A 290 -1.50 2.66 -5.89
N TYR A 291 -1.13 1.80 -4.93
CA TYR A 291 -2.09 1.21 -3.98
C TYR A 291 -2.70 2.26 -3.04
N ALA A 292 -1.92 3.23 -2.58
CA ALA A 292 -2.41 4.32 -1.77
C ALA A 292 -3.47 5.16 -2.52
N THR A 293 -3.19 5.51 -3.78
CA THR A 293 -4.10 6.28 -4.63
C THR A 293 -5.36 5.49 -4.96
N ALA A 294 -5.22 4.21 -5.33
CA ALA A 294 -6.35 3.32 -5.59
C ALA A 294 -7.27 3.17 -4.38
N TRP A 295 -6.69 3.02 -3.18
CA TRP A 295 -7.43 2.98 -1.92
C TRP A 295 -8.14 4.31 -1.62
N GLY A 296 -7.49 5.44 -1.90
CA GLY A 296 -8.09 6.77 -1.80
C GLY A 296 -9.32 6.92 -2.70
N ILE A 297 -9.25 6.43 -3.94
CA ILE A 297 -10.38 6.46 -4.89
C ILE A 297 -11.49 5.50 -4.44
N PHE A 298 -11.15 4.27 -4.04
CA PHE A 298 -12.11 3.31 -3.47
C PHE A 298 -12.92 3.94 -2.33
N ASN A 299 -12.25 4.58 -1.37
CA ASN A 299 -12.93 5.26 -0.26
C ASN A 299 -13.77 6.45 -0.72
N THR A 300 -13.35 7.16 -1.77
CA THR A 300 -14.13 8.28 -2.33
C THR A 300 -15.47 7.80 -2.86
N ILE A 301 -15.48 6.69 -3.61
CA ILE A 301 -16.74 6.10 -4.10
C ILE A 301 -17.54 5.57 -2.92
N ARG A 302 -16.92 4.76 -2.05
CA ARG A 302 -17.63 4.08 -0.96
C ARG A 302 -18.16 5.05 0.08
N TRP A 303 -17.28 5.77 0.75
CA TRP A 303 -17.63 6.66 1.87
C TRP A 303 -18.13 8.02 1.41
N GLY A 304 -17.67 8.51 0.26
CA GLY A 304 -18.07 9.81 -0.28
C GLY A 304 -19.40 9.80 -1.05
N LEU A 305 -19.86 8.66 -1.56
CA LEU A 305 -21.11 8.61 -2.34
C LEU A 305 -22.09 7.55 -1.82
N ILE A 306 -21.63 6.31 -1.68
CA ILE A 306 -22.53 5.16 -1.42
C ILE A 306 -22.99 5.10 0.04
N MET A 307 -22.11 5.38 1.01
CA MET A 307 -22.47 5.30 2.42
C MET A 307 -23.38 6.43 2.90
N VAL A 308 -23.56 7.49 2.11
CA VAL A 308 -24.35 8.68 2.48
C VAL A 308 -25.81 8.32 2.82
N PRO A 309 -26.56 7.58 1.98
CA PRO A 309 -27.93 7.20 2.32
C PRO A 309 -27.98 6.20 3.49
N VAL A 310 -26.99 5.32 3.63
CA VAL A 310 -26.89 4.37 4.76
C VAL A 310 -26.74 5.10 6.09
N GLN A 311 -25.87 6.12 6.15
CA GLN A 311 -25.70 6.98 7.33
C GLN A 311 -26.95 7.81 7.64
N ALA A 312 -27.62 8.34 6.61
CA ALA A 312 -28.88 9.06 6.78
C ALA A 312 -29.99 8.16 7.34
N LEU A 313 -30.07 6.90 6.87
CA LEU A 313 -30.99 5.89 7.39
C LEU A 313 -30.66 5.53 8.84
N GLU A 314 -29.39 5.32 9.18
CA GLU A 314 -28.94 5.01 10.54
C GLU A 314 -29.35 6.12 11.51
N ALA A 315 -29.02 7.37 11.18
CA ALA A 315 -29.36 8.54 12.01
C ALA A 315 -30.88 8.68 12.20
N THR A 316 -31.66 8.37 11.16
CA THR A 316 -33.13 8.40 11.23
C THR A 316 -33.65 7.27 12.12
N ALA A 317 -33.18 6.03 11.95
CA ALA A 317 -33.56 4.91 12.79
C ALA A 317 -33.25 5.16 14.27
N LEU A 318 -32.03 5.63 14.59
CA LEU A 318 -31.61 5.96 15.94
C LEU A 318 -32.57 6.95 16.62
N GLN A 319 -32.97 8.01 15.91
CA GLN A 319 -33.92 9.00 16.42
C GLN A 319 -35.26 8.36 16.81
N PHE A 320 -35.87 7.58 15.90
CA PHE A 320 -37.20 7.01 16.14
C PHE A 320 -37.19 5.87 17.16
N ILE A 321 -36.16 5.01 17.14
CA ILE A 321 -36.02 3.93 18.12
C ILE A 321 -35.80 4.51 19.51
N GLY A 322 -34.96 5.54 19.65
CA GLY A 322 -34.73 6.20 20.93
C GLY A 322 -36.02 6.77 21.54
N HIS A 323 -36.87 7.42 20.72
CA HIS A 323 -38.16 7.91 21.18
C HIS A 323 -39.14 6.78 21.53
N ASN A 324 -39.28 5.77 20.67
CA ASN A 324 -40.18 4.64 20.92
C ASN A 324 -39.78 3.89 22.19
N TRP A 325 -38.47 3.74 22.43
CA TRP A 325 -37.93 3.14 23.66
C TRP A 325 -38.25 3.98 24.90
N GLY A 326 -38.03 5.30 24.85
CA GLY A 326 -38.36 6.21 25.94
C GLY A 326 -39.86 6.20 26.26
N ASP A 327 -40.72 6.27 25.25
CA ASP A 327 -42.16 6.23 25.42
C ASP A 327 -42.66 4.89 25.98
N TRP A 328 -42.06 3.78 25.57
CA TRP A 328 -42.36 2.47 26.17
C TRP A 328 -41.90 2.39 27.63
N ARG A 329 -40.68 2.87 27.95
CA ARG A 329 -40.17 2.91 29.33
C ARG A 329 -41.03 3.77 30.25
N ARG A 330 -41.63 4.86 29.74
CA ARG A 330 -42.61 5.66 30.48
C ARG A 330 -43.83 4.84 30.89
N ARG A 331 -44.32 3.95 30.00
CA ARG A 331 -45.51 3.13 30.26
C ARG A 331 -45.28 2.02 31.28
N VAL A 332 -44.07 1.45 31.34
CA VAL A 332 -43.72 0.27 32.18
C VAL A 332 -43.03 0.66 33.50
N ASP A 333 -43.04 1.95 33.84
CA ASP A 333 -42.29 2.58 34.93
C ASP A 333 -40.75 2.57 34.76
N ILE A 334 -40.16 3.76 34.95
CA ILE A 334 -38.73 4.04 34.75
C ILE A 334 -37.89 3.46 35.91
N SER A 335 -38.45 3.27 37.11
CA SER A 335 -37.76 2.63 38.25
C SER A 335 -37.58 1.12 38.09
N THR A 336 -38.41 0.46 37.27
CA THR A 336 -38.32 -0.99 37.04
C THR A 336 -37.01 -1.36 36.35
N ARG A 337 -36.13 -2.13 37.04
CA ARG A 337 -34.80 -2.53 36.52
C ARG A 337 -34.85 -3.62 35.44
N LYS A 338 -35.85 -4.50 35.47
CA LYS A 338 -36.06 -5.61 34.52
C LYS A 338 -37.51 -5.61 33.95
N PRO A 339 -37.87 -4.60 33.12
CA PRO A 339 -39.19 -4.55 32.50
C PRO A 339 -39.38 -5.68 31.48
N GLN A 340 -40.56 -6.30 31.41
CA GLN A 340 -40.93 -7.27 30.38
C GLN A 340 -41.73 -6.59 29.26
N ALA A 341 -41.33 -6.80 28.01
CA ALA A 341 -41.98 -6.22 26.83
C ALA A 341 -42.81 -7.28 26.09
N SER A 342 -43.99 -6.91 25.59
CA SER A 342 -44.75 -7.77 24.68
C SER A 342 -44.12 -7.79 23.28
N LEU A 343 -44.45 -8.80 22.46
CA LEU A 343 -44.03 -8.84 21.04
C LEU A 343 -44.52 -7.61 20.25
N LYS A 344 -45.70 -7.07 20.61
CA LYS A 344 -46.26 -5.85 20.00
C LYS A 344 -45.45 -4.61 20.37
N ASP A 345 -45.02 -4.49 21.62
CA ASP A 345 -44.14 -3.39 22.06
C ASP A 345 -42.77 -3.47 21.37
N LEU A 346 -42.18 -4.66 21.31
CA LEU A 346 -40.91 -4.90 20.62
C LEU A 346 -41.02 -4.54 19.14
N HIS A 347 -42.07 -4.96 18.46
CA HIS A 347 -42.30 -4.62 17.05
C HIS A 347 -42.37 -3.10 16.85
N GLY A 348 -43.08 -2.37 17.72
CA GLY A 348 -43.15 -0.91 17.65
C GLY A 348 -41.80 -0.21 17.80
N ILE A 349 -40.92 -0.74 18.66
CA ILE A 349 -39.59 -0.19 18.90
C ILE A 349 -38.65 -0.48 17.72
N ILE A 350 -38.64 -1.70 17.18
CA ILE A 350 -37.65 -2.14 16.17
C ILE A 350 -38.05 -1.83 14.72
N ARG A 351 -39.33 -1.56 14.45
CA ARG A 351 -39.84 -1.30 13.08
C ARG A 351 -39.02 -0.26 12.28
N PRO A 352 -38.52 0.86 12.86
CA PRO A 352 -37.67 1.80 12.12
C PRO A 352 -36.36 1.18 11.61
N ALA A 353 -35.71 0.29 12.37
CA ALA A 353 -34.48 -0.38 11.94
C ALA A 353 -34.72 -1.28 10.72
N PHE A 354 -35.79 -2.08 10.72
CA PHE A 354 -36.13 -2.95 9.59
C PHE A 354 -36.55 -2.16 8.35
N ARG A 355 -37.28 -1.05 8.53
CA ARG A 355 -37.58 -0.13 7.43
C ARG A 355 -36.29 0.44 6.82
N SER A 356 -35.32 0.79 7.66
CA SER A 356 -34.02 1.30 7.22
C SER A 356 -33.21 0.25 6.47
N LEU A 357 -33.14 -0.96 7.02
CA LEU A 357 -32.47 -2.12 6.43
C LEU A 357 -33.01 -2.42 5.03
N PHE A 358 -34.34 -2.44 4.88
CA PHE A 358 -34.95 -2.68 3.58
C PHE A 358 -34.58 -1.61 2.56
N ILE A 359 -34.62 -0.33 2.93
CA ILE A 359 -34.25 0.77 2.03
C ILE A 359 -32.75 0.70 1.68
N ALA A 360 -31.88 0.43 2.66
CA ALA A 360 -30.44 0.32 2.46
C ALA A 360 -30.10 -0.80 1.47
N LEU A 361 -30.71 -1.99 1.61
CA LEU A 361 -30.45 -3.11 0.71
C LEU A 361 -30.93 -2.85 -0.73
N ASN A 362 -32.08 -2.20 -0.90
CA ASN A 362 -32.59 -1.83 -2.22
C ASN A 362 -31.75 -0.75 -2.91
N PHE A 363 -30.90 -0.05 -2.16
CA PHE A 363 -29.97 0.94 -2.68
C PHE A 363 -28.57 0.34 -2.93
N GLU A 364 -27.99 -0.33 -1.93
CA GLU A 364 -26.64 -0.88 -1.96
C GLU A 364 -26.48 -1.98 -3.02
N VAL A 365 -27.40 -2.95 -3.07
CA VAL A 365 -27.24 -4.14 -3.94
C VAL A 365 -27.20 -3.76 -5.43
N PRO A 366 -28.13 -2.94 -5.97
CA PRO A 366 -28.06 -2.53 -7.37
C PRO A 366 -26.82 -1.69 -7.70
N ILE A 367 -26.40 -0.80 -6.79
CA ILE A 367 -25.22 0.05 -6.99
C ILE A 367 -23.94 -0.76 -6.96
N ALA A 368 -23.80 -1.71 -6.02
CA ALA A 368 -22.69 -2.63 -5.95
C ALA A 368 -22.50 -3.38 -7.27
N ILE A 369 -23.58 -3.94 -7.82
CA ILE A 369 -23.57 -4.65 -9.11
C ILE A 369 -23.18 -3.68 -10.24
N PHE A 370 -23.79 -2.51 -10.31
CA PHE A 370 -23.50 -1.53 -11.36
C PHE A 370 -22.03 -1.08 -11.35
N LEU A 371 -21.47 -0.74 -10.19
CA LEU A 371 -20.10 -0.26 -10.07
C LEU A 371 -19.07 -1.38 -10.30
N THR A 372 -19.38 -2.60 -9.90
CA THR A 372 -18.55 -3.79 -10.15
C THR A 372 -18.42 -4.08 -11.65
N LEU A 373 -19.52 -3.94 -12.40
CA LEU A 373 -19.56 -4.25 -13.82
C LEU A 373 -19.10 -3.09 -14.70
N PHE A 374 -19.45 -1.85 -14.35
CA PHE A 374 -19.36 -0.72 -15.28
C PHE A 374 -18.70 0.54 -14.70
N GLY A 375 -18.80 0.78 -13.39
CA GLY A 375 -18.54 2.12 -12.85
C GLY A 375 -17.18 2.34 -12.19
N ALA A 376 -16.62 1.35 -11.49
CA ALA A 376 -15.43 1.56 -10.66
C ALA A 376 -14.18 1.91 -11.49
N LYS A 377 -13.90 1.14 -12.55
CA LYS A 377 -12.72 1.35 -13.41
C LYS A 377 -12.76 2.70 -14.15
N PRO A 378 -13.83 3.08 -14.88
CA PRO A 378 -13.85 4.36 -15.59
C PRO A 378 -13.78 5.56 -14.65
N PHE A 379 -14.44 5.48 -13.48
CA PHE A 379 -14.36 6.53 -12.48
C PHE A 379 -12.95 6.68 -11.90
N ALA A 380 -12.27 5.56 -11.63
CA ALA A 380 -10.90 5.57 -11.14
C ALA A 380 -9.91 6.10 -12.19
N SER A 381 -10.08 5.73 -13.46
CA SER A 381 -9.30 6.27 -14.58
C SER A 381 -9.49 7.78 -14.71
N TYR A 382 -10.74 8.27 -14.61
CA TYR A 382 -11.04 9.71 -14.67
C TYR A 382 -10.37 10.53 -13.56
N ILE A 383 -10.35 10.02 -12.32
CA ILE A 383 -9.77 10.74 -11.17
C ILE A 383 -8.24 10.65 -11.15
N SER A 384 -7.69 9.46 -11.40
CA SER A 384 -6.25 9.23 -11.26
C SER A 384 -5.45 9.65 -12.49
N GLY A 385 -6.04 9.62 -13.69
CA GLY A 385 -5.30 9.71 -14.94
C GLY A 385 -4.33 8.55 -15.18
N SER A 386 -4.45 7.44 -14.43
CA SER A 386 -3.58 6.27 -14.50
C SER A 386 -4.41 4.99 -14.68
N ASP A 387 -4.12 4.26 -15.75
CA ASP A 387 -4.78 2.97 -16.03
C ASP A 387 -4.38 1.90 -15.00
N GLU A 388 -3.15 1.94 -14.49
CA GLU A 388 -2.68 1.04 -13.44
C GLU A 388 -3.47 1.24 -12.14
N VAL A 389 -3.64 2.50 -11.69
CA VAL A 389 -4.47 2.83 -10.51
C VAL A 389 -5.92 2.43 -10.74
N ALA A 390 -6.43 2.60 -11.96
CA ALA A 390 -7.80 2.25 -12.31
C ALA A 390 -8.06 0.74 -12.24
N GLU A 391 -7.13 -0.08 -12.72
CA GLU A 391 -7.22 -1.54 -12.64
C GLU A 391 -7.14 -2.03 -11.18
N VAL A 392 -6.21 -1.50 -10.40
CA VAL A 392 -6.10 -1.82 -8.96
C VAL A 392 -7.39 -1.45 -8.23
N THR A 393 -7.95 -0.26 -8.49
CA THR A 393 -9.20 0.19 -7.87
C THR A 393 -10.37 -0.72 -8.24
N ALA A 394 -10.47 -1.13 -9.51
CA ALA A 394 -11.53 -2.03 -9.98
C ALA A 394 -11.41 -3.43 -9.35
N SER A 395 -10.18 -3.93 -9.20
CA SER A 395 -9.90 -5.19 -8.51
C SER A 395 -10.30 -5.11 -7.03
N MET A 396 -9.89 -4.05 -6.32
CA MET A 396 -10.31 -3.79 -4.94
C MET A 396 -11.83 -3.74 -4.80
N TRP A 397 -12.52 -3.09 -5.75
CA TRP A 397 -13.97 -3.01 -5.76
C TRP A 397 -14.62 -4.39 -5.82
N ARG A 398 -14.25 -5.22 -6.80
CA ARG A 398 -14.80 -6.57 -6.96
C ARG A 398 -14.60 -7.44 -5.73
N SER A 399 -13.44 -7.30 -5.08
CA SER A 399 -13.08 -8.13 -3.93
C SER A 399 -13.70 -7.67 -2.61
N LEU A 400 -13.88 -6.36 -2.42
CA LEU A 400 -14.24 -5.79 -1.11
C LEU A 400 -15.66 -5.24 -1.04
N ASP A 401 -16.25 -4.83 -2.16
CA ASP A 401 -17.46 -4.01 -2.15
C ASP A 401 -18.66 -4.72 -1.51
N TRP A 402 -18.81 -6.01 -1.79
CA TRP A 402 -19.91 -6.82 -1.31
C TRP A 402 -19.94 -6.94 0.22
N CYS A 403 -18.78 -6.85 0.90
CA CYS A 403 -18.69 -6.85 2.36
C CYS A 403 -19.43 -5.65 2.98
N TYR A 404 -19.49 -4.52 2.26
CA TYR A 404 -20.17 -3.32 2.76
C TYR A 404 -21.70 -3.44 2.72
N ILE A 405 -22.26 -4.36 1.92
CA ILE A 405 -23.70 -4.67 2.01
C ILE A 405 -24.01 -5.22 3.41
N PHE A 406 -23.18 -6.16 3.89
CA PHE A 406 -23.30 -6.69 5.25
C PHE A 406 -23.01 -5.64 6.32
N TYR A 407 -22.06 -4.74 6.07
CA TYR A 407 -21.81 -3.59 6.94
C TYR A 407 -23.05 -2.68 7.06
N ALA A 408 -23.70 -2.36 5.94
CA ALA A 408 -24.92 -1.57 5.93
C ALA A 408 -26.03 -2.28 6.71
N MET A 409 -26.21 -3.59 6.51
CA MET A 409 -27.17 -4.38 7.27
C MET A 409 -26.91 -4.33 8.78
N SER A 410 -25.66 -4.58 9.18
CA SER A 410 -25.22 -4.55 10.57
C SER A 410 -25.48 -3.18 11.20
N THR A 411 -25.14 -2.10 10.48
CA THR A 411 -25.33 -0.72 10.92
C THR A 411 -26.80 -0.41 11.19
N GLN A 412 -27.70 -0.78 10.27
CA GLN A 412 -29.14 -0.53 10.47
C GLN A 412 -29.70 -1.33 11.65
N LEU A 413 -29.27 -2.58 11.84
CA LEU A 413 -29.73 -3.41 12.96
C LEU A 413 -29.13 -2.97 14.30
N ALA A 414 -27.88 -2.49 14.31
CA ALA A 414 -27.19 -1.99 15.50
C ALA A 414 -27.91 -0.79 16.12
N THR A 415 -28.67 -0.01 15.34
CA THR A 415 -29.48 1.10 15.86
C THR A 415 -30.44 0.68 16.97
N ILE A 416 -30.91 -0.58 16.96
CA ILE A 416 -31.76 -1.14 18.03
C ILE A 416 -30.99 -1.16 19.35
N LEU A 417 -29.78 -1.72 19.37
CA LEU A 417 -29.00 -1.83 20.60
C LEU A 417 -28.40 -0.49 21.02
N LEU A 418 -27.95 0.33 20.07
CA LEU A 418 -27.41 1.66 20.33
C LEU A 418 -28.44 2.58 21.00
N ALA A 419 -29.69 2.56 20.53
CA ALA A 419 -30.75 3.41 21.08
C ALA A 419 -31.44 2.83 22.33
N THR A 420 -31.15 1.58 22.72
CA THR A 420 -31.82 0.93 23.87
C THR A 420 -30.85 0.41 24.93
N ARG A 421 -29.86 -0.41 24.55
CA ARG A 421 -28.94 -1.13 25.44
C ARG A 421 -27.50 -1.15 24.88
N PRO A 422 -26.74 -0.05 25.01
CA PRO A 422 -25.38 0.07 24.45
C PRO A 422 -24.37 -1.00 24.89
N ARG A 423 -24.56 -1.61 26.07
CA ARG A 423 -23.70 -2.72 26.54
C ARG A 423 -23.75 -3.94 25.60
N TRP A 424 -24.93 -4.28 25.10
CA TRP A 424 -25.10 -5.40 24.17
C TRP A 424 -24.58 -5.07 22.78
N TYR A 425 -24.61 -3.78 22.40
CA TYR A 425 -23.97 -3.30 21.18
C TYR A 425 -22.46 -3.55 21.18
N LEU A 426 -21.76 -3.32 22.30
CA LEU A 426 -20.32 -3.61 22.40
C LEU A 426 -20.03 -5.10 22.13
N TYR A 427 -20.78 -6.00 22.77
CA TYR A 427 -20.63 -7.43 22.54
C TYR A 427 -20.93 -7.83 21.09
N GLN A 428 -21.99 -7.26 20.50
CA GLN A 428 -22.32 -7.48 19.09
C GLN A 428 -21.18 -7.00 18.17
N SER A 429 -20.67 -5.80 18.37
CA SER A 429 -19.62 -5.24 17.51
C SER A 429 -18.31 -6.03 17.64
N LEU A 430 -17.87 -6.34 18.85
CA LEU A 430 -16.66 -7.16 19.09
C LEU A 430 -16.81 -8.59 18.55
N ALA A 431 -18.00 -9.19 18.67
CA ALA A 431 -18.28 -10.53 18.11
C ALA A 431 -18.34 -10.54 16.58
N ILE A 432 -18.65 -9.42 15.93
CA ILE A 432 -18.60 -9.29 14.47
C ILE A 432 -17.16 -9.01 14.00
N LEU A 433 -16.35 -8.32 14.79
CA LEU A 433 -14.92 -8.15 14.53
C LEU A 433 -14.18 -9.49 14.43
N HIS A 434 -14.50 -10.48 15.28
CA HIS A 434 -13.72 -11.72 15.41
C HIS A 434 -13.76 -12.68 14.20
N PRO A 435 -14.91 -12.96 13.53
CA PRO A 435 -14.95 -13.86 12.37
C PRO A 435 -14.62 -13.16 11.04
N PHE A 436 -14.95 -11.87 10.90
CA PHE A 436 -14.84 -11.16 9.63
C PHE A 436 -13.39 -10.71 9.34
N PHE A 437 -12.64 -10.29 10.36
CA PHE A 437 -11.22 -9.93 10.22
C PHE A 437 -10.27 -11.14 10.19
N LEU A 438 -10.54 -12.21 10.95
CA LEU A 438 -9.60 -13.34 11.04
C LEU A 438 -9.82 -14.43 9.98
N ARG A 439 -11.04 -14.57 9.42
CA ARG A 439 -11.39 -15.74 8.59
C ARG A 439 -11.60 -15.44 7.11
N ASN A 440 -12.02 -14.22 6.74
CA ASN A 440 -12.36 -13.85 5.36
C ASN A 440 -11.38 -12.85 4.72
N PHE A 441 -10.51 -12.22 5.50
CA PHE A 441 -9.48 -11.33 4.96
C PHE A 441 -8.25 -12.03 4.34
N PRO A 442 -7.86 -13.27 4.70
CA PRO A 442 -6.74 -13.93 4.01
C PRO A 442 -7.06 -14.31 2.56
N SER A 443 -8.34 -14.30 2.15
CA SER A 443 -8.80 -14.90 0.89
C SER A 443 -9.36 -13.93 -0.14
N THR A 444 -9.63 -12.67 0.19
CA THR A 444 -10.22 -11.69 -0.76
C THR A 444 -9.40 -10.42 -0.94
N ILE A 445 -8.52 -10.09 -0.02
CA ILE A 445 -7.28 -9.39 -0.36
C ILE A 445 -6.26 -10.51 -0.43
N ASN A 446 -5.70 -10.80 -1.61
CA ASN A 446 -4.39 -11.43 -1.71
C ASN A 446 -3.41 -10.47 -1.03
N ILE A 447 -3.44 -10.42 0.30
CA ILE A 447 -2.27 -10.11 1.09
C ILE A 447 -1.34 -11.20 0.63
N MET A 448 -0.40 -10.83 -0.25
CA MET A 448 0.84 -11.57 -0.41
C MET A 448 1.21 -12.00 0.99
N SER A 449 0.97 -13.28 1.29
CA SER A 449 1.49 -13.88 2.50
C SER A 449 2.98 -13.91 2.26
N PHE A 450 3.62 -12.78 2.54
CA PHE A 450 5.01 -12.75 2.88
C PHE A 450 5.07 -13.54 4.18
N THR A 451 5.22 -14.86 4.01
CA THR A 451 5.83 -15.69 5.02
C THR A 451 7.13 -14.98 5.38
N THR A 452 7.12 -14.26 6.50
CA THR A 452 8.34 -13.79 7.13
C THR A 452 9.14 -15.05 7.42
N THR A 453 10.11 -15.33 6.57
CA THR A 453 11.10 -16.39 6.78
C THR A 453 11.67 -16.14 8.17
N VAL A 454 11.51 -17.13 9.08
CA VAL A 454 12.00 -17.05 10.46
C VAL A 454 13.48 -16.72 10.40
N THR A 455 13.83 -15.48 10.78
CA THR A 455 15.21 -15.01 10.81
C THR A 455 15.86 -15.45 12.11
N ALA A 456 17.02 -16.08 12.03
CA ALA A 456 17.82 -16.33 13.24
C ALA A 456 18.33 -14.99 13.80
N ALA A 457 18.58 -14.95 15.12
CA ALA A 457 19.11 -13.76 15.77
C ALA A 457 20.47 -13.37 15.13
N PRO A 458 20.69 -12.09 14.79
CA PRO A 458 21.94 -11.66 14.18
C PRO A 458 23.12 -11.82 15.14
N PRO A 459 24.37 -11.94 14.64
CA PRO A 459 25.53 -12.00 15.51
C PRO A 459 25.69 -10.74 16.37
N PRO A 460 26.24 -10.86 17.59
CA PRO A 460 26.52 -9.71 18.44
C PRO A 460 27.35 -8.66 17.68
N GLY A 461 26.90 -7.41 17.68
CA GLY A 461 27.56 -6.31 16.98
C GLY A 461 27.18 -6.13 15.51
N GLN A 462 26.34 -7.00 14.94
CA GLN A 462 25.75 -6.79 13.62
C GLN A 462 24.83 -5.56 13.63
N PRO A 463 24.94 -4.64 12.65
CA PRO A 463 23.99 -3.55 12.46
C PRO A 463 22.56 -4.08 12.28
N ASP A 464 21.56 -3.22 12.54
CA ASP A 464 20.16 -3.54 12.26
C ASP A 464 19.88 -3.55 10.74
N ILE A 465 20.25 -4.67 10.12
CA ILE A 465 20.12 -4.93 8.69
C ILE A 465 19.66 -6.37 8.45
N ALA A 466 18.68 -6.52 7.56
CA ALA A 466 18.14 -7.80 7.15
C ALA A 466 18.31 -8.01 5.64
N TYR A 467 18.01 -9.23 5.18
CA TYR A 467 17.96 -9.53 3.75
C TYR A 467 16.93 -8.66 3.01
N ALA A 468 15.73 -8.51 3.57
CA ALA A 468 14.76 -7.53 3.10
C ALA A 468 15.24 -6.10 3.48
N PRO A 469 15.48 -5.21 2.50
CA PRO A 469 16.01 -3.87 2.78
C PRO A 469 14.93 -2.99 3.41
N ASN A 470 15.32 -2.20 4.40
CA ASN A 470 14.42 -1.27 5.10
C ASN A 470 14.89 0.17 4.85
N TYR A 471 14.04 0.96 4.19
CA TYR A 471 14.40 2.32 3.78
C TYR A 471 14.56 3.26 4.97
N GLU A 472 13.77 3.09 6.04
CA GLU A 472 13.87 3.91 7.24
C GLU A 472 15.18 3.66 7.98
N ASN A 473 15.58 2.39 8.14
CA ASN A 473 16.88 2.02 8.72
C ASN A 473 18.03 2.60 7.90
N TYR A 474 17.95 2.52 6.57
CA TYR A 474 18.92 3.13 5.66
C TYR A 474 19.04 4.65 5.86
N GLN A 475 17.92 5.37 5.89
CA GLN A 475 17.90 6.83 6.09
C GLN A 475 18.40 7.24 7.47
N ALA A 476 18.01 6.51 8.51
CA ALA A 476 18.48 6.75 9.88
C ALA A 476 19.99 6.55 9.99
N ARG A 477 20.52 5.47 9.40
CA ARG A 477 21.95 5.18 9.33
C ARG A 477 22.72 6.25 8.56
N THR A 478 22.20 6.64 7.41
CA THR A 478 22.75 7.72 6.57
C THR A 478 22.86 9.02 7.35
N THR A 479 21.77 9.44 7.99
CA THR A 479 21.72 10.67 8.79
C THR A 479 22.72 10.64 9.93
N LYS A 480 22.83 9.51 10.63
CA LYS A 480 23.78 9.32 11.73
C LYS A 480 25.22 9.44 11.25
N ARG A 481 25.61 8.73 10.19
CA ARG A 481 26.98 8.74 9.67
C ARG A 481 27.38 10.09 9.09
N LEU A 482 26.48 10.77 8.37
CA LEU A 482 26.72 12.13 7.88
C LEU A 482 26.94 13.12 9.04
N LYS A 483 26.21 12.96 10.15
CA LYS A 483 26.34 13.81 11.35
C LYS A 483 27.65 13.56 12.13
N GLU A 484 28.14 12.32 12.16
CA GLU A 484 29.42 11.98 12.79
C GLU A 484 30.62 12.68 12.10
N GLY A 485 30.46 13.04 10.82
CA GLY A 485 31.44 13.77 10.04
C GLY A 485 32.69 12.93 9.71
N LYS A 486 33.74 13.58 9.18
CA LYS A 486 35.02 12.95 8.80
C LYS A 486 34.91 11.87 7.70
N LEU A 487 33.85 11.92 6.90
CA LEU A 487 33.70 11.06 5.75
C LEU A 487 34.52 11.59 4.57
N PRO A 488 35.18 10.72 3.77
CA PRO A 488 35.84 11.14 2.55
C PRO A 488 34.88 11.87 1.61
N THR A 489 35.34 12.97 1.02
CA THR A 489 34.55 13.81 0.09
C THR A 489 34.91 13.58 -1.37
N SER A 490 35.90 12.71 -1.65
CA SER A 490 36.32 12.29 -2.98
C SER A 490 36.38 10.77 -3.05
N VAL A 491 36.28 10.21 -4.25
CA VAL A 491 36.43 8.77 -4.50
C VAL A 491 37.84 8.29 -4.09
N PRO A 492 38.05 6.98 -3.84
CA PRO A 492 39.35 6.44 -3.47
C PRO A 492 40.40 6.65 -4.57
N ASP A 493 41.67 6.72 -4.18
CA ASP A 493 42.78 6.84 -5.13
C ASP A 493 42.73 5.71 -6.17
N GLY A 494 42.79 6.10 -7.44
CA GLY A 494 42.70 5.20 -8.58
C GLY A 494 41.29 5.09 -9.16
N PHE A 495 40.22 5.28 -8.39
CA PHE A 495 38.85 5.20 -8.91
C PHE A 495 38.44 6.48 -9.67
N PRO A 496 37.65 6.37 -10.75
CA PRO A 496 37.21 7.52 -11.54
C PRO A 496 36.12 8.33 -10.82
N GLU A 497 36.15 9.67 -10.92
CA GLU A 497 35.08 10.52 -10.36
C GLU A 497 33.73 10.30 -11.07
N GLN A 498 33.79 9.91 -12.35
CA GLN A 498 32.63 9.63 -13.17
C GLN A 498 33.00 8.62 -14.27
N LEU A 499 32.16 7.59 -14.42
CA LEU A 499 32.18 6.67 -15.55
C LEU A 499 31.35 7.23 -16.71
N THR A 500 31.79 6.94 -17.94
CA THR A 500 31.14 7.34 -19.19
C THR A 500 31.04 6.15 -20.15
N GLY A 501 30.08 6.16 -21.08
CA GLY A 501 29.92 5.13 -22.10
C GLY A 501 28.54 4.46 -22.06
N ASP A 502 28.32 3.45 -22.90
CA ASP A 502 27.02 2.81 -23.12
C ASP A 502 26.49 2.05 -21.90
N LEU A 503 27.36 1.68 -20.96
CA LEU A 503 26.93 1.09 -19.68
C LEU A 503 26.32 2.13 -18.73
N VAL A 504 26.41 3.43 -19.00
CA VAL A 504 25.85 4.49 -18.14
C VAL A 504 24.43 4.84 -18.61
N TRP A 505 23.46 4.05 -18.18
CA TRP A 505 22.04 4.26 -18.47
C TRP A 505 21.19 4.18 -17.20
N GLU A 506 19.99 4.76 -17.24
CA GLU A 506 18.96 4.63 -16.21
C GLU A 506 17.65 4.12 -16.82
N GLY A 507 16.85 3.46 -15.99
CA GLY A 507 15.73 2.65 -16.47
C GLY A 507 14.65 3.41 -17.24
N ASP A 508 14.39 4.66 -16.89
CA ASP A 508 13.35 5.48 -17.52
C ASP A 508 13.68 5.88 -18.97
N SER A 509 14.97 5.90 -19.33
CA SER A 509 15.43 6.39 -20.64
C SER A 509 16.05 5.30 -21.52
N VAL A 510 16.54 4.20 -20.94
CA VAL A 510 17.27 3.17 -21.70
C VAL A 510 16.47 2.62 -22.89
N GLY A 511 15.14 2.47 -22.75
CA GLY A 511 14.27 1.96 -23.82
C GLY A 511 14.00 2.95 -24.95
N GLN A 512 14.42 4.21 -24.79
CA GLN A 512 14.36 5.23 -25.84
C GLN A 512 15.62 5.18 -26.71
N THR A 513 16.72 4.61 -26.21
CA THR A 513 18.02 4.57 -26.85
C THR A 513 18.34 3.19 -27.44
N TYR A 514 18.03 2.13 -26.71
CA TYR A 514 18.39 0.76 -27.09
C TYR A 514 17.15 -0.12 -27.20
N ASP A 515 17.05 -0.88 -28.29
CA ASP A 515 16.16 -2.04 -28.37
C ASP A 515 16.93 -3.27 -27.91
N TRP A 516 16.71 -3.67 -26.65
CA TRP A 516 17.35 -4.85 -26.07
C TRP A 516 16.65 -6.16 -26.42
N THR A 517 15.56 -6.15 -27.21
CA THR A 517 14.80 -7.36 -27.52
C THR A 517 15.09 -7.85 -28.93
N TYR A 518 15.89 -8.91 -29.04
CA TYR A 518 16.09 -9.61 -30.30
C TYR A 518 14.97 -10.63 -30.55
N LYS A 519 14.05 -10.31 -31.47
CA LYS A 519 12.96 -11.22 -31.86
C LYS A 519 13.44 -12.20 -32.95
N LEU A 520 13.35 -13.49 -32.65
CA LEU A 520 13.63 -14.55 -33.59
C LEU A 520 12.60 -14.56 -34.73
N SER A 521 13.07 -14.68 -35.96
CA SER A 521 12.20 -14.90 -37.13
C SER A 521 11.75 -16.36 -37.24
N GLU A 522 10.71 -16.64 -38.05
CA GLU A 522 10.26 -18.01 -38.31
C GLU A 522 11.37 -18.88 -38.92
N ASP A 523 12.18 -18.31 -39.82
CA ASP A 523 13.33 -19.01 -40.41
C ASP A 523 14.39 -19.38 -39.36
N GLN A 524 14.64 -18.50 -38.39
CA GLN A 524 15.58 -18.75 -37.29
C GLN A 524 15.02 -19.78 -36.30
N LEU A 525 13.71 -19.77 -36.04
CA LEU A 525 13.06 -20.80 -35.23
C LEU A 525 13.14 -22.17 -35.91
N SER A 526 12.95 -22.23 -37.24
CA SER A 526 13.14 -23.46 -38.00
C SER A 526 14.60 -23.94 -37.98
N GLU A 527 15.56 -23.02 -38.06
CA GLU A 527 16.98 -23.35 -37.91
C GLU A 527 17.31 -23.92 -36.52
N ILE A 528 16.76 -23.33 -35.45
CA ILE A 528 16.91 -23.84 -34.08
C ILE A 528 16.35 -25.26 -33.94
N ASP A 529 15.19 -25.55 -34.55
CA ASP A 529 14.61 -26.90 -34.56
C ASP A 529 15.51 -27.90 -35.32
N GLN A 530 16.05 -27.52 -36.47
CA GLN A 530 16.99 -28.35 -37.22
C GLN A 530 18.27 -28.62 -36.43
N ALA A 531 18.80 -27.63 -35.73
CA ALA A 531 19.97 -27.77 -34.87
C ALA A 531 19.70 -28.71 -33.68
N LEU A 532 18.50 -28.63 -33.09
CA LEU A 532 18.04 -29.56 -32.05
C LEU A 532 17.99 -31.00 -32.59
N GLN A 533 17.37 -31.23 -33.75
CA GLN A 533 17.31 -32.57 -34.34
C GLN A 533 18.70 -33.09 -34.71
N HIS A 534 19.57 -32.22 -35.22
CA HIS A 534 20.96 -32.57 -35.53
C HIS A 534 21.70 -33.05 -34.28
N PHE A 535 21.69 -32.28 -33.19
CA PHE A 535 22.36 -32.65 -31.94
C PHE A 535 21.82 -33.99 -31.38
N LYS A 536 20.49 -34.16 -31.35
CA LYS A 536 19.87 -35.43 -30.91
C LYS A 536 20.30 -36.61 -31.79
N GLY A 537 20.45 -36.39 -33.10
CA GLY A 537 20.92 -37.40 -34.05
C GLY A 537 22.37 -37.86 -33.83
N LEU A 538 23.20 -37.05 -33.16
CA LEU A 538 24.58 -37.42 -32.81
C LEU A 538 24.65 -38.42 -31.64
N GLY A 539 23.60 -38.53 -30.82
CA GLY A 539 23.58 -39.41 -29.65
C GLY A 539 24.62 -39.07 -28.57
N LEU A 540 25.12 -37.82 -28.55
CA LEU A 540 26.12 -37.37 -27.61
C LEU A 540 25.49 -36.93 -26.27
N PRO A 541 26.20 -37.05 -25.14
CA PRO A 541 25.75 -36.49 -23.87
C PRO A 541 25.59 -34.96 -23.94
N LEU A 542 24.68 -34.40 -23.12
CA LEU A 542 24.35 -32.96 -23.10
C LEU A 542 25.56 -32.04 -22.86
N GLY A 543 26.61 -32.52 -22.20
CA GLY A 543 27.85 -31.75 -22.01
C GLY A 543 28.61 -31.44 -23.29
N HIS A 544 28.36 -32.18 -24.37
CA HIS A 544 28.95 -31.98 -25.70
C HIS A 544 28.16 -30.99 -26.57
N ILE A 545 27.13 -30.32 -26.04
CA ILE A 545 26.47 -29.21 -26.75
C ILE A 545 27.49 -28.06 -26.87
N SER A 546 27.79 -27.68 -28.11
CA SER A 546 28.67 -26.59 -28.49
C SER A 546 28.17 -25.89 -29.76
N ALA A 547 28.85 -24.83 -30.19
CA ALA A 547 28.52 -24.14 -31.43
C ALA A 547 28.69 -25.04 -32.68
N GLU A 548 29.51 -26.08 -32.60
CA GLU A 548 29.78 -27.06 -33.66
C GLU A 548 28.71 -28.17 -33.69
N THR A 549 28.29 -28.67 -32.53
CA THR A 549 27.30 -29.76 -32.43
C THR A 549 25.85 -29.26 -32.41
N PHE A 550 25.64 -27.95 -32.24
CA PHE A 550 24.36 -27.25 -32.41
C PHE A 550 24.50 -26.11 -33.44
N PRO A 551 24.57 -26.44 -34.75
CA PRO A 551 24.93 -25.47 -35.78
C PRO A 551 23.80 -24.47 -36.07
N LEU A 552 24.11 -23.18 -36.00
CA LEU A 552 23.19 -22.06 -36.31
C LEU A 552 23.78 -21.13 -37.39
N PRO A 553 24.02 -21.61 -38.63
CA PRO A 553 24.77 -20.85 -39.64
C PRO A 553 24.18 -19.47 -39.99
N LYS A 554 22.85 -19.29 -39.94
CA LYS A 554 22.19 -18.00 -40.21
C LYS A 554 22.12 -17.13 -38.95
N LEU A 555 21.82 -17.71 -37.79
CA LEU A 555 21.65 -16.96 -36.54
C LEU A 555 22.99 -16.62 -35.83
N ARG A 556 24.08 -17.36 -36.11
CA ARG A 556 25.38 -17.18 -35.43
C ARG A 556 25.92 -15.76 -35.50
N SER A 557 25.84 -15.09 -36.65
CA SER A 557 26.37 -13.72 -36.79
C SER A 557 25.67 -12.74 -35.85
N GLU A 558 24.35 -12.86 -35.71
CA GLU A 558 23.57 -12.02 -34.80
C GLU A 558 23.83 -12.37 -33.33
N LEU A 559 23.97 -13.65 -32.98
CA LEU A 559 24.34 -14.06 -31.61
C LEU A 559 25.72 -13.55 -31.19
N ARG A 560 26.70 -13.50 -32.12
CA ARG A 560 28.01 -12.89 -31.84
C ARG A 560 27.91 -11.37 -31.64
N LYS A 561 27.12 -10.67 -32.46
CA LYS A 561 26.83 -9.23 -32.24
C LYS A 561 26.19 -8.98 -30.87
N LEU A 562 25.27 -9.83 -30.45
CA LEU A 562 24.65 -9.74 -29.12
C LEU A 562 25.67 -10.00 -28.00
N SER A 563 26.62 -10.92 -28.18
CA SER A 563 27.73 -11.09 -27.23
C SER A 563 28.62 -9.84 -27.17
N ASP A 564 28.92 -9.23 -28.31
CA ASP A 564 29.67 -7.97 -28.32
C ASP A 564 28.92 -6.86 -27.57
N GLU A 565 27.62 -6.70 -27.80
CA GLU A 565 26.77 -5.73 -27.12
C GLU A 565 26.75 -5.96 -25.59
N LEU A 566 26.75 -7.22 -25.17
CA LEU A 566 26.80 -7.59 -23.75
C LEU A 566 28.08 -7.11 -23.05
N HIS A 567 29.21 -7.12 -23.74
CA HIS A 567 30.52 -6.82 -23.14
C HIS A 567 31.00 -5.39 -23.39
N LYS A 568 30.54 -4.76 -24.49
CA LYS A 568 31.03 -3.46 -24.99
C LYS A 568 29.94 -2.39 -25.04
N GLY A 569 28.66 -2.77 -25.09
CA GLY A 569 27.52 -1.86 -25.17
C GLY A 569 26.77 -1.73 -23.84
N HIS A 570 25.44 -1.77 -23.88
CA HIS A 570 24.59 -1.49 -22.71
C HIS A 570 24.47 -2.65 -21.69
N GLY A 571 25.06 -3.82 -21.97
CA GLY A 571 25.34 -4.84 -20.96
C GLY A 571 24.24 -5.87 -20.69
N PHE A 572 23.14 -5.87 -21.46
CA PHE A 572 22.13 -6.93 -21.41
C PHE A 572 21.35 -7.05 -22.72
N PHE A 573 20.67 -8.17 -22.94
CA PHE A 573 19.66 -8.31 -23.99
C PHE A 573 18.69 -9.45 -23.68
N VAL A 574 17.58 -9.51 -24.43
CA VAL A 574 16.58 -10.58 -24.39
C VAL A 574 16.38 -11.15 -25.79
N ILE A 575 16.55 -12.46 -25.94
CA ILE A 575 16.12 -13.19 -27.14
C ILE A 575 14.68 -13.67 -26.93
N ARG A 576 13.79 -13.34 -27.86
CA ARG A 576 12.36 -13.64 -27.78
C ARG A 576 11.89 -14.49 -28.95
N GLY A 577 11.05 -15.48 -28.67
CA GLY A 577 10.30 -16.22 -29.70
C GLY A 577 10.32 -17.75 -29.58
N VAL A 578 11.10 -18.33 -28.65
CA VAL A 578 11.13 -19.79 -28.47
C VAL A 578 9.83 -20.26 -27.83
N ASN A 579 9.04 -21.07 -28.55
CA ASN A 579 7.81 -21.64 -28.01
C ASN A 579 8.11 -22.90 -27.18
N VAL A 580 8.35 -22.72 -25.88
CA VAL A 580 8.76 -23.79 -24.96
C VAL A 580 7.78 -24.95 -24.85
N ASP A 581 6.50 -24.73 -25.12
CA ASP A 581 5.45 -25.76 -25.02
C ASP A 581 5.52 -26.78 -26.16
N ASN A 582 6.22 -26.45 -27.25
CA ASN A 582 6.45 -27.37 -28.38
C ASN A 582 7.59 -28.35 -28.12
N TYR A 583 8.35 -28.19 -27.03
CA TYR A 583 9.55 -28.96 -26.74
C TYR A 583 9.44 -29.66 -25.40
N THR A 584 10.03 -30.85 -25.29
CA THR A 584 10.21 -31.52 -24.00
C THR A 584 11.15 -30.72 -23.09
N ARG A 585 11.21 -31.06 -21.80
CA ARG A 585 12.12 -30.40 -20.84
C ARG A 585 13.59 -30.51 -21.27
N GLU A 586 13.98 -31.69 -21.74
CA GLU A 586 15.33 -31.94 -22.24
C GLU A 586 15.61 -31.13 -23.51
N GLU A 587 14.67 -31.09 -24.46
CA GLU A 587 14.82 -30.31 -25.69
C GLU A 587 14.91 -28.80 -25.41
N ASN A 588 14.11 -28.28 -24.47
CA ASN A 588 14.24 -26.90 -24.01
C ASN A 588 15.63 -26.61 -23.41
N ALA A 589 16.19 -27.56 -22.65
CA ALA A 589 17.56 -27.44 -22.13
C ALA A 589 18.59 -27.47 -23.26
N ILE A 590 18.44 -28.36 -24.25
CA ILE A 590 19.33 -28.43 -25.42
C ILE A 590 19.30 -27.12 -26.21
N ILE A 591 18.11 -26.61 -26.54
CA ILE A 591 17.93 -25.34 -27.26
C ILE A 591 18.61 -24.20 -26.50
N TYR A 592 18.34 -24.10 -25.19
CA TYR A 592 18.90 -23.04 -24.37
C TYR A 592 20.43 -23.07 -24.32
N VAL A 593 21.01 -24.25 -24.11
CA VAL A 593 22.47 -24.44 -24.06
C VAL A 593 23.09 -24.26 -25.44
N GLY A 594 22.42 -24.73 -26.50
CA GLY A 594 22.85 -24.60 -27.89
C GLY A 594 22.96 -23.14 -28.33
N ILE A 595 21.90 -22.36 -28.15
CA ILE A 595 21.91 -20.91 -28.44
C ILE A 595 22.96 -20.20 -27.57
N SER A 596 23.00 -20.50 -26.28
CA SER A 596 23.98 -19.89 -25.36
C SER A 596 25.43 -20.17 -25.76
N SER A 597 25.73 -21.33 -26.36
CA SER A 597 27.09 -21.70 -26.79
C SER A 597 27.64 -20.84 -27.92
N HIS A 598 26.78 -20.19 -28.71
CA HIS A 598 27.19 -19.20 -29.72
C HIS A 598 27.43 -17.81 -29.11
N ILE A 599 26.78 -17.48 -27.99
CA ILE A 599 26.97 -16.22 -27.26
C ILE A 599 28.21 -16.30 -26.37
N ALA A 600 28.33 -17.36 -25.59
CA ALA A 600 29.40 -17.58 -24.63
C ALA A 600 29.64 -19.09 -24.47
N SER A 601 30.80 -19.57 -24.92
CA SER A 601 31.07 -21.00 -25.07
C SER A 601 31.43 -21.72 -23.77
N GLN A 602 31.90 -21.01 -22.74
CA GLN A 602 32.25 -21.62 -21.46
C GLN A 602 31.08 -21.56 -20.47
N ARG A 603 30.77 -22.70 -19.85
CA ARG A 603 29.73 -22.84 -18.83
C ARG A 603 30.36 -22.98 -17.44
N GLY A 604 29.89 -22.18 -16.49
CA GLY A 604 30.38 -22.14 -15.12
C GLY A 604 29.70 -23.17 -14.21
N ARG A 605 30.49 -23.81 -13.34
CA ARG A 605 30.04 -24.72 -12.29
C ARG A 605 29.18 -23.96 -11.26
N GLN A 606 27.95 -24.40 -11.09
CA GLN A 606 27.00 -23.90 -10.09
C GLN A 606 26.90 -24.84 -8.88
N ASP A 607 27.13 -26.13 -9.02
CA ASP A 607 27.22 -27.06 -7.88
C ASP A 607 28.32 -28.07 -8.17
N SER A 608 29.04 -28.50 -7.13
CA SER A 608 30.11 -29.49 -7.23
C SER A 608 29.63 -30.90 -6.91
N LYS A 609 28.33 -31.06 -6.59
CA LYS A 609 27.69 -32.33 -6.28
C LYS A 609 26.30 -32.41 -6.88
N PHE A 610 25.93 -33.59 -7.39
CA PHE A 610 24.58 -33.92 -7.82
C PHE A 610 24.23 -35.34 -7.37
N ASN A 611 23.06 -35.54 -6.76
CA ASN A 611 22.63 -36.83 -6.19
C ASN A 611 23.69 -37.50 -5.29
N GLY A 612 24.41 -36.71 -4.49
CA GLY A 612 25.42 -37.19 -3.55
C GLY A 612 26.78 -37.53 -4.15
N LYS A 613 26.94 -37.43 -5.48
CA LYS A 613 28.20 -37.68 -6.19
C LYS A 613 28.86 -36.37 -6.63
N PRO A 614 30.19 -36.31 -6.73
CA PRO A 614 30.89 -35.19 -7.38
C PRO A 614 30.38 -35.01 -8.82
N ALA A 615 30.07 -33.77 -9.20
CA ALA A 615 29.56 -33.43 -10.52
C ALA A 615 29.74 -31.94 -10.81
N ASP A 616 29.86 -31.56 -12.08
CA ASP A 616 29.89 -30.16 -12.49
C ASP A 616 28.50 -29.75 -12.96
N VAL A 617 27.64 -29.34 -12.02
CA VAL A 617 26.29 -28.89 -12.39
C VAL A 617 26.37 -27.50 -13.00
N VAL A 618 26.08 -27.39 -14.29
CA VAL A 618 26.22 -26.13 -15.05
C VAL A 618 24.87 -25.47 -15.37
N LEU A 619 23.79 -26.24 -15.40
CA LEU A 619 22.41 -25.77 -15.55
C LEU A 619 21.67 -25.89 -14.21
N THR A 620 20.96 -24.86 -13.80
CA THR A 620 20.15 -24.90 -12.56
C THR A 620 18.77 -24.32 -12.77
N HIS A 621 17.82 -24.73 -11.94
CA HIS A 621 16.45 -24.21 -11.97
C HIS A 621 16.27 -23.09 -10.94
N VAL A 622 15.54 -22.04 -11.31
CA VAL A 622 15.08 -20.96 -10.42
C VAL A 622 13.56 -21.02 -10.38
N LYS A 623 13.02 -21.53 -9.27
CA LYS A 623 11.60 -21.88 -9.06
C LYS A 623 11.31 -21.98 -7.57
N ASP A 624 10.09 -21.66 -7.13
CA ASP A 624 9.68 -21.94 -5.75
C ASP A 624 9.67 -23.44 -5.45
N LEU A 625 10.45 -23.86 -4.45
CA LEU A 625 10.53 -25.24 -3.98
C LEU A 625 9.98 -25.40 -2.56
N SER A 626 9.39 -24.35 -2.00
CA SER A 626 8.91 -24.30 -0.62
C SER A 626 7.67 -25.17 -0.35
N ALA A 627 6.91 -25.54 -1.39
CA ALA A 627 5.74 -26.40 -1.27
C ALA A 627 6.08 -27.91 -1.20
N GLY A 628 7.26 -28.32 -1.66
CA GLY A 628 7.67 -29.74 -1.76
C GLY A 628 8.85 -30.13 -0.87
N GLN A 629 9.39 -29.21 -0.08
CA GLN A 629 10.53 -29.41 0.82
C GLN A 629 10.21 -28.81 2.19
N ASP A 630 10.92 -29.26 3.23
CA ASP A 630 10.88 -28.56 4.51
C ASP A 630 11.39 -27.13 4.31
N LYS A 631 10.51 -26.13 4.51
CA LYS A 631 10.83 -24.71 4.39
C LYS A 631 12.03 -24.33 5.27
N SER A 632 12.28 -25.07 6.34
CA SER A 632 13.42 -24.89 7.24
C SER A 632 14.78 -25.28 6.63
N ALA A 633 14.81 -25.84 5.41
CA ALA A 633 16.03 -26.22 4.69
C ALA A 633 16.45 -25.23 3.60
N ILE A 634 15.55 -24.35 3.13
CA ILE A 634 15.82 -23.42 2.02
C ILE A 634 16.55 -22.19 2.52
N GLY A 635 17.81 -22.04 2.09
CA GLY A 635 18.67 -20.93 2.47
C GLY A 635 18.90 -19.89 1.37
N SER A 636 18.17 -19.93 0.25
CA SER A 636 18.31 -18.97 -0.85
C SER A 636 16.97 -18.46 -1.37
N PRO A 637 16.84 -17.15 -1.66
CA PRO A 637 15.61 -16.52 -2.18
C PRO A 637 15.22 -17.05 -3.57
N ALA A 638 16.19 -17.55 -4.35
CA ALA A 638 15.96 -18.10 -5.69
C ALA A 638 15.04 -19.33 -5.71
N TYR A 639 14.80 -19.95 -4.55
CA TYR A 639 13.95 -21.13 -4.38
C TYR A 639 12.67 -20.85 -3.59
N THR A 640 12.29 -19.58 -3.47
CA THR A 640 11.13 -19.10 -2.71
C THR A 640 10.34 -18.07 -3.50
N THR A 641 9.13 -17.75 -3.04
CA THR A 641 8.32 -16.65 -3.59
C THR A 641 8.77 -15.25 -3.16
N ASP A 642 9.59 -15.15 -2.12
CA ASP A 642 10.09 -13.89 -1.56
C ASP A 642 10.91 -13.08 -2.56
N ARG A 643 10.80 -11.75 -2.49
CA ARG A 643 11.58 -10.82 -3.35
C ARG A 643 13.07 -11.18 -3.34
N GLN A 644 13.69 -11.17 -4.51
CA GLN A 644 15.15 -11.27 -4.61
C GLN A 644 15.71 -9.88 -4.82
N VAL A 645 16.43 -9.37 -3.81
CA VAL A 645 16.99 -8.02 -3.85
C VAL A 645 18.06 -7.90 -4.94
N PHE A 646 18.38 -6.68 -5.35
CA PHE A 646 19.52 -6.44 -6.26
C PHE A 646 20.76 -7.21 -5.81
N HIS A 647 21.37 -7.91 -6.75
CA HIS A 647 22.56 -8.72 -6.56
C HIS A 647 23.21 -8.98 -7.91
N THR A 648 24.46 -9.42 -7.87
CA THR A 648 25.15 -10.11 -8.95
C THR A 648 25.37 -11.56 -8.53
N ASP A 649 25.30 -12.48 -9.48
CA ASP A 649 25.65 -13.88 -9.27
C ASP A 649 27.19 -14.06 -9.29
N SER A 650 27.68 -15.30 -9.29
CA SER A 650 29.10 -15.57 -9.62
C SER A 650 29.27 -15.74 -11.13
N GLY A 651 30.43 -15.36 -11.67
CA GLY A 651 30.75 -15.48 -13.10
C GLY A 651 30.55 -14.18 -13.89
N ASP A 652 30.94 -14.22 -15.17
CA ASP A 652 30.94 -13.05 -16.06
C ASP A 652 29.56 -12.72 -16.61
N ILE A 653 28.81 -13.74 -17.01
CA ILE A 653 27.48 -13.60 -17.61
C ILE A 653 26.49 -14.46 -16.83
N VAL A 654 25.35 -13.87 -16.46
CA VAL A 654 24.19 -14.63 -16.02
C VAL A 654 23.18 -14.70 -17.15
N SER A 655 22.71 -15.90 -17.44
CA SER A 655 21.64 -16.12 -18.41
C SER A 655 20.46 -16.80 -17.76
N LEU A 656 19.24 -16.41 -18.14
CA LEU A 656 17.99 -16.98 -17.69
C LEU A 656 17.13 -17.37 -18.90
N PHE A 657 16.46 -18.52 -18.84
CA PHE A 657 15.47 -18.96 -19.84
C PHE A 657 14.13 -19.21 -19.18
N CYS A 658 13.09 -18.51 -19.63
CA CYS A 658 11.75 -18.56 -19.04
C CYS A 658 10.92 -19.71 -19.59
N LEU A 659 10.82 -20.80 -18.83
CA LEU A 659 9.93 -21.92 -19.15
C LEU A 659 8.48 -21.60 -18.77
N GLU A 660 8.26 -20.86 -17.69
CA GLU A 660 6.93 -20.40 -17.28
C GLU A 660 7.04 -19.15 -16.39
N THR A 661 6.03 -18.30 -16.46
CA THR A 661 5.88 -17.07 -15.66
C THR A 661 5.12 -17.34 -14.36
N ALA A 662 5.24 -16.42 -13.39
CA ALA A 662 4.37 -16.44 -12.21
C ALA A 662 2.92 -16.14 -12.60
N LEU A 663 1.95 -16.51 -11.75
CA LEU A 663 0.57 -16.05 -11.93
C LEU A 663 0.48 -14.52 -11.76
N GLU A 664 1.13 -14.00 -10.71
CA GLU A 664 1.19 -12.57 -10.40
C GLU A 664 2.59 -12.18 -9.91
N GLY A 665 3.08 -11.00 -10.32
CA GLY A 665 4.38 -10.46 -9.89
C GLY A 665 5.60 -11.15 -10.54
N GLY A 666 6.73 -11.14 -9.85
CA GLY A 666 7.94 -11.86 -10.28
C GLY A 666 8.72 -11.23 -11.43
N ALA A 667 8.50 -9.94 -11.70
CA ALA A 667 9.19 -9.19 -12.74
C ALA A 667 10.72 -9.24 -12.55
N SER A 668 11.45 -9.44 -13.65
CA SER A 668 12.91 -9.36 -13.68
C SER A 668 13.32 -7.90 -13.84
N ARG A 669 14.06 -7.39 -12.85
CA ARG A 669 14.53 -5.99 -12.82
C ARG A 669 16.04 -5.97 -12.94
N ILE A 670 16.56 -5.01 -13.69
CA ILE A 670 17.99 -4.84 -13.89
C ILE A 670 18.37 -3.37 -13.74
N ALA A 671 19.57 -3.08 -13.28
CA ALA A 671 20.11 -1.72 -13.31
C ALA A 671 21.61 -1.72 -13.57
N SER A 672 22.07 -0.66 -14.25
CA SER A 672 23.48 -0.42 -14.49
C SER A 672 24.21 -0.11 -13.18
N THR A 673 25.26 -0.88 -12.90
CA THR A 673 26.13 -0.61 -11.76
C THR A 673 27.00 0.63 -11.99
N TRP A 674 27.25 1.02 -13.25
CA TRP A 674 28.01 2.22 -13.61
C TRP A 674 27.21 3.50 -13.33
N ARG A 675 25.91 3.51 -13.64
CA ARG A 675 25.03 4.63 -13.30
C ARG A 675 24.84 4.77 -11.79
N VAL A 676 24.73 3.65 -11.08
CA VAL A 676 24.70 3.60 -9.61
C VAL A 676 26.02 4.09 -9.02
N TYR A 677 27.16 3.65 -9.57
CA TYR A 677 28.49 4.12 -9.18
C TYR A 677 28.60 5.65 -9.33
N ASN A 678 28.19 6.22 -10.46
CA ASN A 678 28.23 7.66 -10.68
C ASN A 678 27.40 8.43 -9.64
N GLU A 679 26.25 7.89 -9.24
CA GLU A 679 25.44 8.50 -8.17
C GLU A 679 26.15 8.46 -6.82
N LEU A 680 26.79 7.32 -6.50
CA LEU A 680 27.59 7.17 -5.28
C LEU A 680 28.82 8.07 -5.29
N ALA A 681 29.61 8.08 -6.36
CA ALA A 681 30.79 8.93 -6.50
C ALA A 681 30.44 10.42 -6.32
N ARG A 682 29.30 10.85 -6.87
CA ARG A 682 28.81 12.23 -6.79
C ARG A 682 28.25 12.61 -5.41
N THR A 683 27.51 11.72 -4.76
CA THR A 683 26.73 12.07 -3.54
C THR A 683 27.30 11.50 -2.25
N ARG A 684 27.94 10.33 -2.32
CA ARG A 684 28.41 9.52 -1.20
C ARG A 684 29.73 8.80 -1.54
N PRO A 685 30.79 9.57 -1.87
CA PRO A 685 32.10 8.99 -2.19
C PRO A 685 32.64 8.10 -1.07
N ASP A 686 32.29 8.37 0.20
CA ASP A 686 32.61 7.53 1.35
C ASP A 686 32.09 6.07 1.23
N LEU A 687 30.98 5.86 0.52
CA LEU A 687 30.47 4.52 0.25
C LEU A 687 31.27 3.84 -0.86
N VAL A 688 31.85 4.58 -1.81
CA VAL A 688 32.80 4.03 -2.79
C VAL A 688 34.04 3.50 -2.08
N HIS A 689 34.59 4.26 -1.12
CA HIS A 689 35.66 3.78 -0.22
C HIS A 689 35.27 2.51 0.53
N THR A 690 34.04 2.45 1.04
CA THR A 690 33.57 1.28 1.79
C THR A 690 33.45 0.05 0.88
N LEU A 691 32.98 0.21 -0.36
CA LEU A 691 32.81 -0.88 -1.32
C LEU A 691 34.15 -1.40 -1.89
N SER A 692 35.17 -0.55 -1.93
CA SER A 692 36.52 -0.92 -2.39
C SER A 692 37.41 -1.53 -1.29
N GLN A 693 37.00 -1.47 -0.03
CA GLN A 693 37.68 -2.14 1.09
C GLN A 693 37.37 -3.63 1.13
N ASN A 694 38.10 -4.40 1.94
CA ASN A 694 37.87 -5.83 2.14
C ASN A 694 36.58 -6.13 2.94
N TRP A 695 35.81 -7.13 2.48
CA TRP A 695 34.62 -7.65 3.11
C TRP A 695 34.73 -9.15 3.35
N ASP A 696 34.26 -9.62 4.51
CA ASP A 696 34.21 -11.04 4.84
C ASP A 696 32.96 -11.70 4.24
N VAL A 697 33.08 -12.17 3.00
CA VAL A 697 31.98 -12.76 2.22
C VAL A 697 31.76 -14.22 2.66
N GLU A 698 30.56 -14.56 3.15
CA GLU A 698 30.26 -15.95 3.53
C GLU A 698 30.40 -16.93 2.38
N ASN A 699 30.91 -18.12 2.68
CA ASN A 699 30.89 -19.23 1.75
C ASN A 699 29.92 -20.31 2.25
N PHE A 700 28.77 -20.41 1.58
CA PHE A 700 27.77 -21.45 1.87
C PHE A 700 28.08 -22.80 1.22
N ALA A 701 29.07 -22.88 0.32
CA ALA A 701 29.35 -24.08 -0.47
C ALA A 701 30.46 -24.95 0.12
N ASN A 702 31.46 -24.36 0.77
CA ASN A 702 32.64 -25.06 1.25
C ASN A 702 32.71 -25.04 2.80
N PRO A 703 32.48 -26.18 3.48
CA PRO A 703 32.50 -26.23 4.94
C PRO A 703 33.90 -25.97 5.53
N ASN A 704 34.97 -26.14 4.75
CA ASN A 704 36.36 -25.96 5.20
C ASN A 704 36.85 -24.51 5.06
N LYS A 705 36.16 -23.66 4.29
CA LYS A 705 36.50 -22.24 4.08
C LYS A 705 35.26 -21.40 4.31
N LYS A 706 34.99 -21.04 5.57
CA LYS A 706 33.73 -20.39 6.02
C LYS A 706 33.45 -19.04 5.35
N PHE A 707 34.49 -18.28 5.02
CA PHE A 707 34.36 -17.00 4.31
C PHE A 707 35.62 -16.71 3.49
N THR A 708 35.51 -15.75 2.57
CA THR A 708 36.62 -15.18 1.81
C THR A 708 36.60 -13.68 1.96
N THR A 709 37.77 -13.08 2.17
CA THR A 709 37.92 -11.63 2.32
C THR A 709 38.31 -10.98 1.00
N ARG A 710 37.48 -10.07 0.47
CA ARG A 710 37.75 -9.34 -0.78
C ARG A 710 36.90 -8.06 -0.90
N PRO A 711 37.27 -7.12 -1.80
CA PRO A 711 36.40 -5.99 -2.15
C PRO A 711 35.10 -6.40 -2.83
N LEU A 712 34.14 -5.49 -2.91
CA LEU A 712 32.93 -5.66 -3.73
C LEU A 712 33.03 -4.89 -5.04
N LEU A 713 33.78 -3.79 -5.04
CA LEU A 713 34.02 -2.94 -6.19
C LEU A 713 35.48 -3.06 -6.65
N TYR A 714 35.67 -3.25 -7.95
CA TYR A 714 36.98 -3.46 -8.57
C TYR A 714 37.18 -2.46 -9.69
N HIS A 715 38.25 -1.68 -9.62
CA HIS A 715 38.65 -0.77 -10.68
C HIS A 715 39.72 -1.40 -11.56
N GLN A 716 39.54 -1.28 -12.87
CA GLN A 716 40.49 -1.69 -13.90
C GLN A 716 40.87 -0.46 -14.71
N LYS A 717 42.13 -0.04 -14.56
CA LYS A 717 42.67 1.11 -15.28
C LYS A 717 42.67 0.85 -16.79
N ALA A 718 42.42 1.90 -17.56
CA ALA A 718 42.59 1.85 -19.00
C ALA A 718 44.03 1.45 -19.37
N THR A 719 44.17 0.66 -20.42
CA THR A 719 45.45 0.35 -21.07
C THR A 719 45.41 0.86 -22.51
N GLU A 720 46.47 0.66 -23.29
CA GLU A 720 46.50 1.04 -24.71
C GLU A 720 45.39 0.34 -25.53
N THR A 721 44.91 -0.82 -25.08
CA THR A 721 43.96 -1.67 -25.82
C THR A 721 42.63 -1.90 -25.11
N LEU A 722 42.51 -1.56 -23.82
CA LEU A 722 41.30 -1.77 -23.03
C LEU A 722 40.81 -0.48 -22.37
N PRO A 723 39.50 -0.19 -22.41
CA PRO A 723 38.93 0.99 -21.74
C PRO A 723 38.98 0.83 -20.22
N GLU A 724 38.84 1.95 -19.51
CA GLU A 724 38.63 1.94 -18.06
C GLU A 724 37.32 1.21 -17.72
N ARG A 725 37.36 0.36 -16.68
CA ARG A 725 36.20 -0.40 -16.22
C ARG A 725 36.09 -0.40 -14.71
N VAL A 726 34.86 -0.45 -14.23
CA VAL A 726 34.53 -0.75 -12.83
C VAL A 726 33.60 -1.96 -12.81
N ALA A 727 33.98 -3.00 -12.10
CA ALA A 727 33.17 -4.19 -11.88
C ALA A 727 32.64 -4.21 -10.45
N LEU A 728 31.37 -4.60 -10.29
CA LEU A 728 30.73 -4.82 -8.99
C LEU A 728 30.38 -6.30 -8.87
N GLN A 729 30.83 -6.94 -7.79
CA GLN A 729 30.39 -8.28 -7.42
C GLN A 729 29.87 -8.25 -5.99
N TYR A 730 28.55 -8.36 -5.85
CA TYR A 730 27.87 -8.26 -4.57
C TYR A 730 26.59 -9.10 -4.52
N ALA A 731 26.31 -9.70 -3.36
CA ALA A 731 24.96 -10.16 -3.02
C ALA A 731 24.74 -10.00 -1.51
N ARG A 732 23.66 -9.30 -1.14
CA ARG A 732 23.33 -9.01 0.27
C ARG A 732 23.31 -10.26 1.16
N ARG A 733 22.84 -11.38 0.61
CA ARG A 733 22.73 -12.69 1.30
C ARG A 733 24.04 -13.11 1.98
N TYR A 734 25.20 -12.82 1.42
CA TYR A 734 26.50 -13.22 2.01
C TYR A 734 26.89 -12.44 3.27
N PHE A 735 26.13 -11.39 3.64
CA PHE A 735 26.44 -10.53 4.79
C PHE A 735 25.37 -10.59 5.88
N VAL A 736 24.17 -11.08 5.56
CA VAL A 736 23.01 -11.11 6.46
C VAL A 736 22.30 -12.47 6.50
N GLY A 737 22.64 -13.38 5.59
CA GLY A 737 21.98 -14.67 5.43
C GLY A 737 20.60 -14.58 4.74
N PHE A 738 19.94 -15.72 4.65
CA PHE A 738 18.55 -15.84 4.18
C PHE A 738 17.92 -17.16 4.67
N GLY A 739 16.68 -17.09 5.16
CA GLY A 739 15.90 -18.28 5.53
C GLY A 739 16.67 -19.24 6.44
N ALA A 740 16.83 -20.48 5.98
CA ALA A 740 17.53 -21.54 6.70
C ALA A 740 19.04 -21.33 6.88
N LEU A 741 19.65 -20.42 6.13
CA LEU A 741 21.08 -20.11 6.20
C LEU A 741 21.26 -18.66 6.69
N PRO A 742 21.05 -18.39 7.99
CA PRO A 742 21.39 -17.09 8.57
C PRO A 742 22.90 -16.87 8.52
N ARG A 743 23.31 -15.61 8.66
CA ARG A 743 24.72 -15.25 8.79
C ARG A 743 25.37 -16.01 9.95
N SER A 744 26.47 -16.71 9.70
CA SER A 744 27.20 -17.42 10.75
C SER A 744 27.73 -16.49 11.83
N HIS A 745 27.63 -16.91 13.09
CA HIS A 745 28.21 -16.20 14.24
C HIS A 745 29.74 -16.26 14.29
N ASP A 746 30.36 -17.16 13.53
CA ASP A 746 31.81 -17.33 13.47
C ASP A 746 32.48 -16.32 12.53
N ILE A 747 31.71 -15.49 11.83
CA ILE A 747 32.21 -14.50 10.88
C ILE A 747 32.00 -13.11 11.48
N PRO A 748 32.99 -12.21 11.40
CA PRO A 748 32.86 -10.86 11.93
C PRO A 748 31.59 -10.16 11.42
N PRO A 749 30.91 -9.38 12.30
CA PRO A 749 29.77 -8.58 11.89
C PRO A 749 30.22 -7.49 10.91
N ILE A 750 29.33 -7.12 9.99
CA ILE A 750 29.62 -5.99 9.10
C ILE A 750 29.56 -4.67 9.87
N THR A 751 30.25 -3.66 9.40
CA THR A 751 30.18 -2.31 10.00
C THR A 751 28.91 -1.57 9.59
N GLU A 752 28.57 -0.47 10.29
CA GLU A 752 27.49 0.43 9.86
C GLU A 752 27.75 1.01 8.47
N ALA A 753 29.00 1.34 8.13
CA ALA A 753 29.33 1.83 6.78
C ALA A 753 29.01 0.77 5.71
N GLN A 754 29.36 -0.48 5.99
CA GLN A 754 29.08 -1.61 5.13
C GLN A 754 27.56 -1.87 5.00
N ALA A 755 26.82 -1.85 6.12
CA ALA A 755 25.36 -1.98 6.09
C ALA A 755 24.71 -0.87 5.24
N GLU A 756 25.19 0.36 5.37
CA GLU A 756 24.74 1.49 4.56
C GLU A 756 25.05 1.31 3.07
N ALA A 757 26.26 0.84 2.72
CA ALA A 757 26.65 0.58 1.34
C ALA A 757 25.75 -0.49 0.69
N LEU A 758 25.38 -1.54 1.42
CA LEU A 758 24.45 -2.57 0.93
C LEU A 758 23.03 -2.03 0.70
N ASP A 759 22.56 -1.11 1.54
CA ASP A 759 21.26 -0.43 1.36
C ASP A 759 21.32 0.57 0.20
N ALA A 760 22.40 1.36 0.09
CA ALA A 760 22.58 2.34 -0.98
C ALA A 760 22.61 1.66 -2.35
N LEU A 761 23.37 0.57 -2.52
CA LEU A 761 23.35 -0.22 -3.76
C LEU A 761 21.95 -0.70 -4.12
N HIS A 762 21.19 -1.18 -3.13
CA HIS A 762 19.83 -1.68 -3.36
C HIS A 762 18.86 -0.57 -3.77
N PHE A 763 18.77 0.52 -2.99
CA PHE A 763 17.80 1.58 -3.23
C PHE A 763 18.14 2.42 -4.47
N LEU A 764 19.43 2.62 -4.77
CA LEU A 764 19.83 3.23 -6.04
C LEU A 764 19.54 2.30 -7.22
N GLY A 765 19.79 1.00 -7.07
CA GLY A 765 19.42 0.01 -8.06
C GLY A 765 17.94 0.02 -8.38
N ASP A 766 17.09 0.02 -7.34
CA ASP A 766 15.65 0.06 -7.50
C ASP A 766 15.19 1.33 -8.22
N LYS A 767 15.67 2.49 -7.78
CA LYS A 767 15.39 3.79 -8.39
C LYS A 767 15.79 3.88 -9.87
N LEU A 768 16.91 3.27 -10.25
CA LEU A 768 17.51 3.41 -11.58
C LEU A 768 17.22 2.21 -12.50
N SER A 769 16.40 1.25 -12.04
CA SER A 769 16.17 -0.02 -12.73
C SER A 769 15.14 0.06 -13.85
N VAL A 770 15.26 -0.88 -14.80
CA VAL A 770 14.24 -1.18 -15.81
C VAL A 770 13.71 -2.61 -15.61
N SER A 771 12.43 -2.82 -15.90
CA SER A 771 11.84 -4.16 -16.03
C SER A 771 11.96 -4.64 -17.46
N THR A 772 12.48 -5.85 -17.67
CA THR A 772 12.66 -6.38 -19.04
C THR A 772 11.40 -6.99 -19.63
N ASN A 773 10.27 -6.99 -18.91
CA ASN A 773 9.01 -7.62 -19.32
C ASN A 773 9.21 -9.07 -19.82
N PHE A 774 9.89 -9.86 -18.98
CA PHE A 774 10.34 -11.20 -19.29
C PHE A 774 9.15 -12.15 -19.46
N ALA A 775 8.97 -12.68 -20.67
CA ALA A 775 7.85 -13.52 -21.06
C ALA A 775 8.24 -15.00 -21.18
N LYS A 776 7.25 -15.89 -21.16
CA LYS A 776 7.46 -17.32 -21.46
C LYS A 776 8.14 -17.48 -22.82
N GLY A 777 9.24 -18.24 -22.86
CA GLY A 777 10.08 -18.42 -24.04
C GLY A 777 11.22 -17.42 -24.21
N ASP A 778 11.30 -16.39 -23.38
CA ASP A 778 12.41 -15.43 -23.45
C ASP A 778 13.70 -15.98 -22.82
N MET A 779 14.83 -15.68 -23.44
CA MET A 779 16.17 -15.88 -22.88
C MET A 779 16.83 -14.53 -22.60
N GLN A 780 17.14 -14.25 -21.33
CA GLN A 780 17.81 -13.03 -20.90
C GLN A 780 19.30 -13.31 -20.67
N PHE A 781 20.15 -12.40 -21.13
CA PHE A 781 21.59 -12.43 -20.91
C PHE A 781 22.02 -11.10 -20.31
N ILE A 782 22.81 -11.15 -19.23
CA ILE A 782 23.24 -9.97 -18.47
C ILE A 782 24.74 -10.08 -18.22
N ASN A 783 25.47 -8.99 -18.47
CA ASN A 783 26.84 -8.82 -18.02
C ASN A 783 26.83 -8.64 -16.50
N ASN A 784 27.13 -9.72 -15.79
CA ASN A 784 26.99 -9.84 -14.35
C ASN A 784 28.02 -9.01 -13.57
N LEU A 785 28.98 -8.37 -14.25
CA LEU A 785 29.97 -7.46 -13.65
C LEU A 785 29.55 -5.98 -13.70
N ALA A 786 28.69 -5.62 -14.66
CA ALA A 786 28.31 -4.23 -14.94
C ALA A 786 26.80 -3.95 -14.81
N VAL A 787 25.99 -5.00 -14.71
CA VAL A 787 24.54 -4.91 -14.54
C VAL A 787 24.15 -5.87 -13.43
N PHE A 788 23.50 -5.35 -12.39
CA PHE A 788 22.94 -6.19 -11.34
C PHE A 788 21.45 -6.42 -11.56
N HIS A 789 20.92 -7.44 -10.92
CA HIS A 789 19.55 -7.89 -11.16
C HIS A 789 18.81 -8.19 -9.87
N ALA A 790 17.49 -8.02 -9.94
CA ALA A 790 16.55 -8.25 -8.87
C ALA A 790 15.29 -8.91 -9.43
N ARG A 791 14.45 -9.37 -8.53
CA ARG A 791 13.19 -10.03 -8.86
C ARG A 791 12.13 -9.64 -7.84
N ASP A 792 11.01 -9.13 -8.33
CA ASP A 792 9.88 -8.81 -7.46
C ASP A 792 9.31 -10.07 -6.79
N ALA A 793 8.62 -9.88 -5.67
CA ALA A 793 7.86 -10.97 -5.07
C ALA A 793 6.79 -11.48 -6.04
N PHE A 794 6.38 -12.74 -5.88
CA PHE A 794 5.42 -13.35 -6.80
C PHE A 794 4.51 -14.36 -6.11
N THR A 795 3.41 -14.66 -6.79
CA THR A 795 2.48 -15.72 -6.41
C THR A 795 2.38 -16.70 -7.58
N ASP A 796 2.42 -17.98 -7.23
CA ASP A 796 2.18 -19.08 -8.16
C ASP A 796 0.79 -19.68 -7.94
N SER A 797 0.29 -20.37 -8.96
CA SER A 797 -0.88 -21.24 -8.86
C SER A 797 -0.48 -22.71 -9.05
N PRO A 798 -1.35 -23.68 -8.75
CA PRO A 798 -1.06 -25.10 -9.04
C PRO A 798 -0.78 -25.38 -10.53
N THR A 799 -1.29 -24.55 -11.44
CA THR A 799 -1.19 -24.76 -12.90
C THR A 799 -0.22 -23.79 -13.58
N GLN A 800 0.19 -22.72 -12.91
CA GLN A 800 1.11 -21.71 -13.45
C GLN A 800 2.11 -21.35 -12.36
N GLN A 801 3.32 -21.89 -12.51
CA GLN A 801 4.41 -21.72 -11.56
C GLN A 801 5.62 -21.14 -12.26
N ARG A 802 6.16 -20.04 -11.74
CA ARG A 802 7.36 -19.43 -12.31
C ARG A 802 8.50 -20.42 -12.33
N HIS A 803 9.06 -20.66 -13.52
CA HIS A 803 10.12 -21.63 -13.72
C HIS A 803 11.13 -21.11 -14.72
N LEU A 804 12.34 -20.79 -14.25
CA LEU A 804 13.45 -20.42 -15.12
C LEU A 804 14.57 -21.46 -15.07
N LEU A 805 15.30 -21.60 -16.17
CA LEU A 805 16.63 -22.20 -16.19
C LEU A 805 17.68 -21.11 -16.09
N ARG A 806 18.81 -21.37 -15.43
CA ARG A 806 19.94 -20.43 -15.32
C ARG A 806 21.25 -21.09 -15.74
N LEU A 807 22.02 -20.36 -16.54
CA LEU A 807 23.43 -20.62 -16.82
C LEU A 807 24.31 -19.50 -16.25
N TRP A 808 25.50 -19.87 -15.79
CA TRP A 808 26.63 -18.96 -15.64
C TRP A 808 27.55 -19.18 -16.82
N LEU A 809 27.89 -18.13 -17.56
CA LEU A 809 28.61 -18.22 -18.82
C LEU A 809 29.86 -17.33 -18.81
N ARG A 810 30.80 -17.64 -19.70
CA ARG A 810 31.95 -16.80 -20.02
C ARG A 810 32.23 -16.91 -21.51
N ASP A 811 32.39 -15.77 -22.18
CA ASP A 811 32.80 -15.70 -23.58
C ASP A 811 34.31 -15.46 -23.64
N PRO A 812 35.15 -16.46 -23.98
CA PRO A 812 36.61 -16.30 -23.98
C PRO A 812 37.10 -15.19 -24.93
N GLU A 813 36.33 -14.82 -25.96
CA GLU A 813 36.68 -13.77 -26.91
C GLU A 813 36.47 -12.36 -26.33
N ASN A 814 35.46 -12.19 -25.48
CA ASN A 814 34.99 -10.88 -25.02
C ASN A 814 35.04 -10.65 -23.50
N ALA A 815 35.28 -11.70 -22.71
CA ALA A 815 35.29 -11.63 -21.25
C ALA A 815 36.22 -10.52 -20.75
N TRP A 816 35.78 -9.84 -19.71
CA TRP A 816 36.64 -8.87 -19.04
C TRP A 816 37.77 -9.60 -18.32
N GLU A 817 38.91 -8.94 -18.15
CA GLU A 817 39.98 -9.47 -17.31
C GLU A 817 39.42 -9.71 -15.90
N THR A 818 39.68 -10.87 -15.31
CA THR A 818 39.18 -11.16 -13.97
C THR A 818 40.06 -10.42 -12.94
N PRO A 819 39.48 -9.54 -12.10
CA PRO A 819 40.22 -8.89 -11.02
C PRO A 819 40.96 -9.90 -10.15
N GLU A 820 42.18 -9.57 -9.72
CA GLU A 820 43.06 -10.49 -8.97
C GLU A 820 42.36 -11.16 -7.77
N PRO A 821 41.60 -10.43 -6.90
CA PRO A 821 40.92 -11.05 -5.77
C PRO A 821 39.75 -11.98 -6.15
N LEU A 822 39.33 -11.98 -7.42
CA LEU A 822 38.27 -12.85 -7.94
C LEU A 822 38.81 -14.09 -8.66
N ARG A 823 40.13 -14.16 -8.96
CA ARG A 823 40.70 -15.25 -9.78
C ARG A 823 40.46 -16.63 -9.20
N GLU A 824 40.68 -16.83 -7.90
CA GLU A 824 40.44 -18.13 -7.23
C GLU A 824 38.98 -18.57 -7.44
N ARG A 825 38.03 -17.66 -7.23
CA ARG A 825 36.61 -17.95 -7.38
C ARG A 825 36.22 -18.23 -8.84
N TRP A 826 36.80 -17.52 -9.79
CA TRP A 826 36.57 -17.76 -11.22
C TRP A 826 37.17 -19.09 -11.68
N ALA A 827 38.34 -19.47 -11.16
CA ALA A 827 38.94 -20.78 -11.40
C ALA A 827 38.01 -21.91 -10.91
N GLU A 828 37.43 -21.78 -9.70
CA GLU A 828 36.44 -22.75 -9.18
C GLU A 828 35.20 -22.91 -10.10
N LEU A 829 34.84 -21.84 -10.82
CA LEU A 829 33.70 -21.82 -11.74
C LEU A 829 34.02 -22.43 -13.10
N TYR A 830 35.15 -22.07 -13.72
CA TYR A 830 35.41 -22.36 -15.13
C TYR A 830 36.54 -23.36 -15.38
N GLU A 831 37.52 -23.50 -14.48
CA GLU A 831 38.64 -24.40 -14.68
C GLU A 831 38.28 -25.86 -14.37
N GLY A 832 38.79 -26.78 -15.20
CA GLY A 832 38.56 -28.21 -15.04
C GLY A 832 37.14 -28.69 -15.36
N VAL A 833 36.25 -27.81 -15.86
CA VAL A 833 34.88 -28.17 -16.26
C VAL A 833 34.90 -28.76 -17.68
N THR A 834 34.95 -30.09 -17.79
CA THR A 834 34.98 -30.81 -19.08
C THR A 834 33.57 -31.21 -19.54
N PRO A 835 33.31 -31.38 -20.85
CA PRO A 835 32.02 -31.86 -21.37
C PRO A 835 31.50 -33.12 -20.65
N ASP A 836 32.36 -34.10 -20.39
CA ASP A 836 31.95 -35.37 -19.76
C ASP A 836 31.60 -35.24 -18.27
N ALA A 837 32.12 -34.21 -17.58
CA ALA A 837 31.83 -33.96 -16.17
C ALA A 837 30.58 -33.11 -15.95
N GLN A 838 30.08 -32.44 -17.00
CA GLN A 838 28.95 -31.53 -16.91
C GLN A 838 27.63 -32.25 -16.72
N VAL A 839 26.83 -31.74 -15.78
CA VAL A 839 25.50 -32.26 -15.47
C VAL A 839 24.45 -31.18 -15.71
N PHE A 840 23.36 -31.60 -16.35
CA PHE A 840 22.18 -30.79 -16.68
C PHE A 840 20.96 -31.43 -16.03
N PRO A 841 20.67 -31.12 -14.75
CA PRO A 841 19.48 -31.60 -14.09
C PRO A 841 18.25 -31.17 -14.88
N LEU A 842 17.38 -32.14 -15.20
CA LEU A 842 16.11 -31.87 -15.87
C LEU A 842 15.00 -31.52 -14.87
N GLU A 843 15.17 -31.94 -13.62
CA GLU A 843 14.26 -31.67 -12.52
C GLU A 843 14.87 -30.67 -11.53
N PRO A 844 14.01 -29.78 -10.96
CA PRO A 844 14.48 -28.79 -10.00
C PRO A 844 14.97 -29.44 -8.71
N TYR A 845 16.08 -28.92 -8.19
CA TYR A 845 16.62 -29.30 -6.89
C TYR A 845 17.30 -28.08 -6.22
N ILE A 846 17.44 -28.13 -4.90
CA ILE A 846 18.13 -27.09 -4.15
C ILE A 846 19.63 -27.37 -4.17
N ARG A 847 20.41 -26.43 -4.71
CA ARG A 847 21.89 -26.49 -4.73
C ARG A 847 22.46 -26.64 -3.32
N SER A 848 23.62 -27.29 -3.21
CA SER A 848 24.33 -27.49 -1.93
C SER A 848 24.51 -26.18 -1.16
N ALA A 849 24.95 -25.11 -1.83
CA ALA A 849 25.16 -23.78 -1.23
C ALA A 849 23.88 -23.04 -0.80
N SER A 850 22.72 -23.64 -0.99
CA SER A 850 21.40 -23.07 -0.67
C SER A 850 20.56 -23.98 0.22
N ASN A 851 21.14 -25.08 0.70
CA ASN A 851 20.47 -26.08 1.51
C ASN A 851 21.15 -26.20 2.88
N ARG A 852 20.40 -26.02 3.97
CA ARG A 852 20.92 -26.18 5.34
C ARG A 852 21.08 -27.65 5.75
N ALA A 853 20.32 -28.56 5.15
CA ALA A 853 20.19 -29.94 5.60
C ALA A 853 21.36 -30.86 5.16
N ARG A 854 22.51 -30.31 4.79
CA ARG A 854 23.69 -31.07 4.34
C ARG A 854 24.98 -30.63 4.98
#